data_AF-A0A7X0RTX2-F1
#
_entry.id   AF-A0A7X0RTX2-F1
#
_cell.length_a   1.000
_cell.length_b   1.000
_cell.length_c   1.000
_cell.angle_alpha   90.00
_cell.angle_beta   90.00
_cell.angle_gamma   90.00
#
_symmetry.space_group_name_H-M   'P 1'
#
loop_
_entity.id
_entity.type
_entity.pdbx_description
1 polymer ?
#
loop_
_entity_poly.entity_id
_entity_poly.type
_entity_poly.pdbx_seq_one_letter_code
_entity_poly.pdbx_strand_id
1 'polypeptide(L)'
;MVFAAASWSGFGTPAANAAEGATATPAASQIGFSPSDADTAMKAFNQAFWDPNAKFFWSNSNRGTNYQGFWVEAELWELVMDAYLHTSDAGLKATLRNQIDEIFDGTVAKYGADWTDNHFNDDIMWWAMGSARAYEITQEPRYLEKAKYYFDFVYDTQWEDSFANGGIWWMNTDHSTKNACINFPAAEAAVYLYNATKDDHYLEAATRIYRWGKTMLTDGNGKVFDRIEMKNGAVPDATHYNQGTFIGSAVGLYRITGNRVYLDDAVKAAAFTQNHLVDGNGLLRYEGPNGDLKGGKTILVRNLAYLQQALDRSSEDVYKPFATQFKEWLAANTNTAWSNRNADGIVDGNWAGQLLSGTYESWSSAAAVEALTVLQPGSATLPVQARNPYAKVEAESYSVGSGFGLEGSSEGTLQLAGIQAGGFAAYKNVDFGSAGAVGLIARASSATGGGNIEVHLDAANGPKVGTLAVEGTGSWNTYSDAVAVLKDDQGNPSVITGVHDVYLVFAKTNDTYLYNLNWFKFTTSDPTKTDAYARLKAIHAEGSSGLSVNADAGILDGIGNGAYAFYKGIDLGSGAAGITAHVSSGGQGGTIEVRLDGVDGPVAGTIGVPALGDWNNWVDLMANIDDSLANGVHDVYLVFRGAGGSDYPCNLGWFTFTTVKGKARDAYAKLEAENYTGGAGFGTENGGGQTYLAGINAANNPYAMYNYIDFGSTSPTKMHVQAASDTAGGTIEVRIDSLNGPVIATDTVAGTGGWQKFAVTSADVTTPVTGPHIVFLLFKGTGYLFNLDKFTFGDPSVLSAPDKPPVTVPDSIPPGDVENVQAIRDQGAIRLYWDGPYDIDAQKVELTPVSNGQPIGDAVAVGRGIQTASLSGLADAPNLGIAIHAIDASGNVSAGIVVKMDDLPAFTLAADGKAVEEGGSLEDFMTLRFTALDKAAAISSASITIDGAVFPIPPGKPSVDLDMAGKLGAKSASIAIEDAAGNKRYQTVAFNVVTSVGSMQHLIDRFKRSGELSGALIPQLNGDLDQAARHLERGKKDQALKAMQDFVKHLNNKDLSGSVKDKAKTILNTDADSLINAWK
;
A
#
# COMPACT_ATOMS: atom_id res chain seq x y z
N MET A 1 -27.04 9.80 -41.92
CA MET A 1 -28.50 10.02 -41.91
C MET A 1 -28.85 10.76 -40.64
N VAL A 2 -29.42 11.96 -40.78
CA VAL A 2 -29.85 12.88 -39.71
C VAL A 2 -31.18 12.40 -39.15
N PHE A 3 -31.40 12.48 -37.83
CA PHE A 3 -32.66 12.85 -37.13
C PHE A 3 -32.32 12.91 -35.61
N ALA A 4 -32.21 14.07 -34.98
CA ALA A 4 -33.24 15.04 -34.53
C ALA A 4 -33.74 14.77 -33.10
N ALA A 5 -33.43 15.73 -32.22
CA ALA A 5 -33.89 15.84 -30.84
C ALA A 5 -35.38 16.19 -30.76
N ALA A 6 -36.08 15.68 -29.74
CA ALA A 6 -37.40 16.13 -29.35
C ALA A 6 -37.45 16.35 -27.83
N SER A 7 -37.67 17.60 -27.46
CA SER A 7 -38.02 18.09 -26.13
C SER A 7 -39.45 17.75 -25.78
N TRP A 8 -39.72 17.32 -24.55
CA TRP A 8 -41.07 17.21 -24.00
C TRP A 8 -41.16 17.97 -22.67
N SER A 9 -41.90 19.06 -22.69
CA SER A 9 -42.38 19.82 -21.55
C SER A 9 -43.88 19.55 -21.34
N GLY A 10 -44.29 19.32 -20.10
CA GLY A 10 -45.62 19.71 -19.62
C GLY A 10 -46.54 18.60 -19.10
N PHE A 11 -46.62 18.48 -17.77
CA PHE A 11 -47.84 18.22 -16.98
C PHE A 11 -47.55 18.91 -15.63
N GLY A 12 -48.22 19.99 -15.23
CA GLY A 12 -49.62 20.05 -14.80
C GLY A 12 -49.64 20.25 -13.28
N THR A 13 -49.77 21.50 -12.82
CA THR A 13 -49.90 21.87 -11.41
C THR A 13 -51.24 21.43 -10.82
N PRO A 14 -51.27 21.03 -9.54
CA PRO A 14 -52.42 21.30 -8.69
C PRO A 14 -52.05 22.19 -7.49
N ALA A 15 -53.10 22.85 -7.00
CA ALA A 15 -53.07 24.01 -6.12
C ALA A 15 -52.57 23.75 -4.69
N ALA A 16 -52.15 24.86 -4.08
CA ALA A 16 -51.65 25.01 -2.73
C ALA A 16 -52.64 24.60 -1.64
N ASN A 17 -52.14 23.89 -0.63
CA ASN A 17 -52.65 23.94 0.74
C ASN A 17 -51.53 24.46 1.64
N ALA A 18 -51.82 25.54 2.35
CA ALA A 18 -50.96 26.13 3.36
C ALA A 18 -51.04 25.33 4.66
N ALA A 19 -49.90 24.94 5.23
CA ALA A 19 -49.76 24.53 6.62
C ALA A 19 -48.33 24.80 7.11
N GLU A 20 -48.23 25.78 8.01
CA GLU A 20 -47.31 25.92 9.16
C GLU A 20 -45.83 25.49 9.03
N GLY A 21 -44.96 26.50 8.88
CA GLY A 21 -43.89 26.79 9.85
C GLY A 21 -42.89 25.69 10.21
N ALA A 22 -42.16 25.16 9.24
CA ALA A 22 -40.86 24.53 9.49
C ALA A 22 -39.75 25.55 9.25
N THR A 23 -38.94 25.84 10.27
CA THR A 23 -37.68 26.55 10.12
C THR A 23 -36.80 25.79 9.14
N ALA A 24 -36.62 26.33 7.94
CA ALA A 24 -35.76 25.75 6.93
C ALA A 24 -34.31 25.71 7.43
N THR A 25 -33.76 24.51 7.59
CA THR A 25 -32.33 24.26 7.56
C THR A 25 -31.77 24.92 6.29
N PRO A 26 -30.62 25.63 6.33
CA PRO A 26 -30.07 26.22 5.12
C PRO A 26 -29.84 25.12 4.09
N ALA A 27 -30.38 25.27 2.88
CA ALA A 27 -30.11 24.35 1.79
C ALA A 27 -28.60 24.36 1.52
N ALA A 28 -27.95 23.20 1.63
CA ALA A 28 -26.53 23.05 1.31
C ALA A 28 -26.30 23.52 -0.13
N SER A 29 -25.42 24.50 -0.31
CA SER A 29 -25.06 24.98 -1.65
C SER A 29 -24.31 23.87 -2.40
N GLN A 30 -24.85 23.41 -3.53
CA GLN A 30 -24.06 22.62 -4.47
C GLN A 30 -22.93 23.48 -5.02
N ILE A 31 -21.69 23.05 -4.77
CA ILE A 31 -20.48 23.68 -5.28
C ILE A 31 -19.86 22.72 -6.29
N GLY A 32 -19.35 23.26 -7.40
CA GLY A 32 -18.67 22.51 -8.44
C GLY A 32 -17.55 23.35 -9.03
N PHE A 33 -16.33 22.82 -9.08
CA PHE A 33 -15.23 23.44 -9.81
C PHE A 33 -15.48 23.38 -11.32
N SER A 34 -14.83 24.27 -12.05
CA SER A 34 -14.85 24.38 -13.50
C SER A 34 -13.48 24.04 -14.07
N PRO A 35 -13.37 23.65 -15.36
CA PRO A 35 -12.08 23.46 -16.00
C PRO A 35 -11.15 24.69 -15.88
N SER A 36 -11.70 25.91 -15.90
CA SER A 36 -10.89 27.14 -15.74
C SER A 36 -10.29 27.33 -14.34
N ASP A 37 -10.81 26.63 -13.31
CA ASP A 37 -10.21 26.65 -11.98
C ASP A 37 -8.83 25.98 -11.97
N ALA A 38 -8.59 24.96 -12.81
CA ALA A 38 -7.27 24.34 -12.96
C ALA A 38 -6.23 25.33 -13.50
N ASP A 39 -6.58 26.10 -14.53
CA ASP A 39 -5.71 27.15 -15.07
C ASP A 39 -5.40 28.22 -14.02
N THR A 40 -6.40 28.56 -13.19
CA THR A 40 -6.25 29.53 -12.09
C THR A 40 -5.31 28.99 -11.02
N ALA A 41 -5.50 27.75 -10.60
CA ALA A 41 -4.68 27.08 -9.60
C ALA A 41 -3.23 26.91 -10.07
N MET A 42 -3.00 26.48 -11.31
CA MET A 42 -1.64 26.32 -11.85
C MET A 42 -0.91 27.67 -11.98
N LYS A 43 -1.61 28.73 -12.41
CA LYS A 43 -1.05 30.09 -12.44
C LYS A 43 -0.68 30.58 -11.04
N ALA A 44 -1.55 30.37 -10.06
CA ALA A 44 -1.28 30.70 -8.66
C ALA A 44 -0.09 29.90 -8.10
N PHE A 45 -0.03 28.60 -8.39
CA PHE A 45 1.05 27.71 -7.96
C PHE A 45 2.41 28.14 -8.50
N ASN A 46 2.51 28.39 -9.81
CA ASN A 46 3.73 28.93 -10.42
C ASN A 46 4.07 30.31 -9.83
N GLN A 47 3.07 31.17 -9.61
CA GLN A 47 3.29 32.45 -8.96
C GLN A 47 3.77 32.31 -7.51
N ALA A 48 3.43 31.27 -6.77
CA ALA A 48 3.94 31.08 -5.42
C ALA A 48 5.35 30.48 -5.43
N PHE A 49 5.57 29.45 -6.25
CA PHE A 49 6.67 28.50 -6.05
C PHE A 49 7.68 28.40 -7.20
N TRP A 50 7.39 28.83 -8.43
CA TRP A 50 8.32 28.66 -9.55
C TRP A 50 9.45 29.72 -9.54
N ASP A 51 10.72 29.29 -9.65
CA ASP A 51 11.84 30.18 -9.98
C ASP A 51 12.27 30.00 -11.44
N PRO A 52 11.98 30.97 -12.34
CA PRO A 52 12.40 30.89 -13.73
C PRO A 52 13.92 31.03 -13.94
N ASN A 53 14.68 31.53 -12.95
CA ASN A 53 16.13 31.68 -13.07
C ASN A 53 16.86 30.37 -12.79
N ALA A 54 16.49 29.71 -11.69
CA ALA A 54 17.01 28.39 -11.35
C ALA A 54 16.34 27.27 -12.14
N LYS A 55 15.16 27.54 -12.74
CA LYS A 55 14.29 26.58 -13.40
C LYS A 55 13.90 25.44 -12.46
N PHE A 56 13.44 25.81 -11.27
CA PHE A 56 13.19 24.88 -10.16
C PHE A 56 12.08 25.42 -9.27
N PHE A 57 11.32 24.55 -8.59
CA PHE A 57 10.35 24.98 -7.59
C PHE A 57 10.97 25.24 -6.20
N TRP A 58 10.60 26.35 -5.58
CA TRP A 58 10.83 26.58 -4.15
C TRP A 58 10.07 25.55 -3.31
N SER A 59 10.65 25.14 -2.18
CA SER A 59 9.96 24.22 -1.27
C SER A 59 8.76 24.86 -0.55
N ASN A 60 8.75 26.18 -0.41
CA ASN A 60 7.66 26.94 0.20
C ASN A 60 7.53 28.37 -0.31
N SER A 61 6.45 29.04 0.08
CA SER A 61 6.04 30.36 -0.40
C SER A 61 6.92 31.51 0.09
N ASN A 62 7.81 31.30 1.07
CA ASN A 62 8.75 32.32 1.52
C ASN A 62 9.90 32.55 0.53
N ARG A 63 10.13 31.62 -0.41
CA ARG A 63 11.22 31.70 -1.40
C ARG A 63 12.58 32.01 -0.77
N GLY A 64 12.90 31.27 0.29
CA GLY A 64 14.16 31.40 1.03
C GLY A 64 15.35 30.84 0.23
N THR A 65 16.18 30.01 0.86
CA THR A 65 17.34 29.39 0.20
C THR A 65 17.08 27.97 -0.30
N ASN A 66 15.90 27.40 0.00
CA ASN A 66 15.64 25.98 -0.18
C ASN A 66 14.70 25.72 -1.35
N TYR A 67 15.20 25.02 -2.35
CA TYR A 67 14.40 24.43 -3.42
C TYR A 67 13.76 23.10 -2.97
N GLN A 68 12.84 22.58 -3.77
CA GLN A 68 12.21 21.29 -3.54
C GLN A 68 13.21 20.13 -3.58
N GLY A 69 12.88 19.02 -2.91
CA GLY A 69 13.63 17.77 -2.93
C GLY A 69 13.65 17.14 -4.33
N PHE A 70 14.69 16.35 -4.61
CA PHE A 70 14.95 15.80 -5.94
C PHE A 70 13.79 14.95 -6.48
N TRP A 71 13.27 14.01 -5.68
CA TRP A 71 12.17 13.14 -6.10
C TRP A 71 10.85 13.92 -6.26
N VAL A 72 10.54 14.84 -5.34
CA VAL A 72 9.32 15.67 -5.41
C VAL A 72 9.35 16.59 -6.63
N GLU A 73 10.51 17.08 -7.06
CA GLU A 73 10.62 17.90 -8.27
C GLU A 73 10.18 17.12 -9.52
N ALA A 74 10.40 15.79 -9.59
CA ALA A 74 9.84 14.95 -10.66
C ALA A 74 8.31 14.93 -10.63
N GLU A 75 7.71 14.88 -9.44
CA GLU A 75 6.26 14.89 -9.28
C GLU A 75 5.62 16.24 -9.65
N LEU A 76 6.32 17.33 -9.36
CA LEU A 76 5.94 18.68 -9.81
C LEU A 76 6.16 18.85 -11.31
N TRP A 77 7.15 18.16 -11.89
CA TRP A 77 7.34 18.10 -13.34
C TRP A 77 6.15 17.41 -14.03
N GLU A 78 5.69 16.29 -13.48
CA GLU A 78 4.48 15.62 -13.94
C GLU A 78 3.22 16.48 -13.76
N LEU A 79 3.08 17.22 -12.65
CA LEU A 79 1.98 18.19 -12.47
C LEU A 79 1.94 19.23 -13.61
N VAL A 80 3.10 19.75 -14.02
CA VAL A 80 3.20 20.67 -15.16
C VAL A 80 2.79 19.99 -16.47
N MET A 81 3.15 18.73 -16.67
CA MET A 81 2.72 17.93 -17.83
C MET A 81 1.20 17.73 -17.85
N ASP A 82 0.61 17.40 -16.72
CA ASP A 82 -0.84 17.22 -16.57
C ASP A 82 -1.57 18.53 -16.84
N ALA A 83 -1.08 19.65 -16.31
CA ALA A 83 -1.64 20.98 -16.58
C ALA A 83 -1.52 21.37 -18.06
N TYR A 84 -0.41 21.02 -18.73
CA TYR A 84 -0.22 21.22 -20.17
C TYR A 84 -1.23 20.43 -21.00
N LEU A 85 -1.47 19.18 -20.65
CA LEU A 85 -2.43 18.30 -21.34
C LEU A 85 -3.87 18.80 -21.14
N HIS A 86 -4.20 19.27 -19.94
CA HIS A 86 -5.53 19.77 -19.58
C HIS A 86 -5.87 21.11 -20.23
N THR A 87 -4.98 22.10 -20.16
CA THR A 87 -5.34 23.49 -20.47
C THR A 87 -5.70 23.71 -21.95
N SER A 88 -6.70 24.58 -22.15
CA SER A 88 -7.11 25.10 -23.46
C SER A 88 -6.69 26.56 -23.69
N ASP A 89 -6.13 27.24 -22.67
CA ASP A 89 -5.52 28.56 -22.78
C ASP A 89 -4.20 28.44 -23.55
N ALA A 90 -4.15 28.96 -24.78
CA ALA A 90 -3.00 28.84 -25.65
C ALA A 90 -1.72 29.48 -25.08
N GLY A 91 -1.85 30.56 -24.31
CA GLY A 91 -0.72 31.24 -23.68
C GLY A 91 -0.14 30.41 -22.54
N LEU A 92 -1.00 29.95 -21.63
CA LEU A 92 -0.60 29.05 -20.55
C LEU A 92 -0.02 27.75 -21.12
N LYS A 93 -0.65 27.15 -22.14
CA LYS A 93 -0.17 25.92 -22.78
C LYS A 93 1.24 26.07 -23.33
N ALA A 94 1.57 27.19 -23.96
CA ALA A 94 2.91 27.48 -24.45
C ALA A 94 3.92 27.65 -23.30
N THR A 95 3.54 28.34 -22.23
CA THR A 95 4.36 28.48 -21.01
C THR A 95 4.67 27.13 -20.38
N LEU A 96 3.65 26.29 -20.15
CA LEU A 96 3.82 24.99 -19.52
C LEU A 96 4.66 24.05 -20.40
N ARG A 97 4.49 24.09 -21.74
CA ARG A 97 5.34 23.30 -22.64
C ARG A 97 6.82 23.66 -22.50
N ASN A 98 7.16 24.95 -22.41
CA ASN A 98 8.53 25.38 -22.17
C ASN A 98 9.01 24.98 -20.77
N GLN A 99 8.13 25.10 -19.77
CA GLN A 99 8.43 24.74 -18.40
C GLN A 99 8.79 23.25 -18.24
N ILE A 100 8.19 22.35 -19.04
CA ILE A 100 8.58 20.92 -19.10
C ILE A 100 10.08 20.78 -19.42
N ASP A 101 10.60 21.54 -20.38
CA ASP A 101 12.03 21.48 -20.72
C ASP A 101 12.88 22.13 -19.63
N GLU A 102 12.41 23.26 -19.10
CA GLU A 102 13.14 24.02 -18.09
C GLU A 102 13.36 23.25 -16.79
N ILE A 103 12.35 22.55 -16.28
CA ILE A 103 12.47 21.76 -15.04
C ILE A 103 13.55 20.69 -15.20
N PHE A 104 13.52 19.93 -16.30
CA PHE A 104 14.54 18.92 -16.56
C PHE A 104 15.95 19.53 -16.67
N ASP A 105 16.09 20.62 -17.44
CA ASP A 105 17.37 21.31 -17.60
C ASP A 105 17.90 21.89 -16.27
N GLY A 106 17.01 22.44 -15.43
CA GLY A 106 17.33 22.98 -14.11
C GLY A 106 17.81 21.90 -13.14
N THR A 107 17.13 20.76 -13.12
CA THR A 107 17.55 19.58 -12.35
C THR A 107 18.90 19.05 -12.84
N VAL A 108 19.11 18.91 -14.15
CA VAL A 108 20.41 18.50 -14.70
C VAL A 108 21.52 19.48 -14.34
N ALA A 109 21.25 20.79 -14.37
CA ALA A 109 22.23 21.82 -14.00
C ALA A 109 22.63 21.74 -12.51
N LYS A 110 21.69 21.32 -11.64
CA LYS A 110 21.90 21.24 -10.19
C LYS A 110 22.51 19.91 -9.73
N TYR A 111 22.05 18.79 -10.29
CA TYR A 111 22.40 17.43 -9.85
C TYR A 111 23.31 16.68 -10.81
N GLY A 112 23.64 17.27 -11.96
CA GLY A 112 24.41 16.61 -13.01
C GLY A 112 23.51 15.87 -14.00
N ALA A 113 24.13 15.39 -15.09
CA ALA A 113 23.44 14.73 -16.19
C ALA A 113 23.26 13.23 -15.98
N ASP A 114 23.81 12.64 -14.93
CA ASP A 114 23.67 11.24 -14.58
C ASP A 114 23.26 11.15 -13.10
N TRP A 115 22.29 10.29 -12.80
CA TRP A 115 21.64 10.20 -11.48
C TRP A 115 21.78 8.81 -10.86
N THR A 116 22.53 7.89 -11.49
CA THR A 116 22.75 6.54 -10.94
C THR A 116 23.66 6.53 -9.70
N ASP A 117 24.27 7.67 -9.35
CA ASP A 117 25.01 7.86 -8.10
C ASP A 117 24.09 8.27 -6.93
N ASN A 118 22.81 8.60 -7.18
CA ASN A 118 21.81 8.73 -6.13
C ASN A 118 21.56 7.36 -5.51
N HIS A 119 21.67 7.28 -4.19
CA HIS A 119 21.52 6.05 -3.43
C HIS A 119 20.08 5.50 -3.40
N PHE A 120 19.09 6.35 -3.70
CA PHE A 120 17.66 6.06 -3.68
C PHE A 120 17.17 5.63 -5.06
N ASN A 121 16.73 4.38 -5.20
CA ASN A 121 16.28 3.85 -6.48
C ASN A 121 14.93 4.45 -6.89
N ASP A 122 14.05 4.74 -5.91
CA ASP A 122 12.78 5.43 -6.14
C ASP A 122 12.99 6.82 -6.71
N ASP A 123 13.90 7.63 -6.16
CA ASP A 123 14.29 8.93 -6.74
C ASP A 123 14.60 8.81 -8.24
N ILE A 124 15.42 7.83 -8.62
CA ILE A 124 15.81 7.57 -10.01
C ILE A 124 14.58 7.16 -10.84
N MET A 125 13.70 6.32 -10.27
CA MET A 125 12.54 5.79 -10.97
C MET A 125 11.44 6.84 -11.19
N TRP A 126 11.20 7.76 -10.25
CA TRP A 126 10.29 8.89 -10.43
C TRP A 126 10.72 9.75 -11.63
N TRP A 127 12.02 10.02 -11.73
CA TRP A 127 12.59 10.75 -12.87
C TRP A 127 12.58 9.94 -14.18
N ALA A 128 12.75 8.61 -14.12
CA ALA A 128 12.61 7.74 -15.29
C ALA A 128 11.17 7.77 -15.84
N MET A 129 10.18 7.69 -14.95
CA MET A 129 8.76 7.78 -15.29
C MET A 129 8.41 9.14 -15.88
N GLY A 130 8.77 10.24 -15.21
CA GLY A 130 8.57 11.60 -15.72
C GLY A 130 9.25 11.81 -17.08
N SER A 131 10.44 11.24 -17.28
CA SER A 131 11.13 11.30 -18.59
C SER A 131 10.38 10.52 -19.68
N ALA A 132 9.78 9.37 -19.37
CA ALA A 132 8.95 8.65 -20.34
C ALA A 132 7.72 9.47 -20.74
N ARG A 133 7.04 10.10 -19.77
CA ARG A 133 5.90 11.01 -20.01
C ARG A 133 6.30 12.25 -20.81
N ALA A 134 7.44 12.87 -20.49
CA ALA A 134 7.99 13.99 -21.24
C ALA A 134 8.25 13.61 -22.70
N TYR A 135 8.74 12.41 -22.98
CA TYR A 135 8.89 11.92 -24.35
C TYR A 135 7.53 11.80 -25.07
N GLU A 136 6.50 11.25 -24.42
CA GLU A 136 5.17 11.15 -25.03
C GLU A 136 4.63 12.52 -25.46
N ILE A 137 4.88 13.57 -24.67
CA ILE A 137 4.44 14.95 -24.94
C ILE A 137 5.31 15.64 -26.00
N THR A 138 6.63 15.58 -25.85
CA THR A 138 7.58 16.41 -26.59
C THR A 138 8.10 15.74 -27.86
N GLN A 139 8.12 14.40 -27.88
CA GLN A 139 8.78 13.55 -28.86
C GLN A 139 10.30 13.80 -28.97
N GLU A 140 10.93 14.40 -27.95
CA GLU A 140 12.37 14.66 -27.94
C GLU A 140 13.16 13.42 -27.45
N PRO A 141 14.12 12.89 -28.25
CA PRO A 141 14.82 11.65 -27.93
C PRO A 141 15.56 11.66 -26.58
N ARG A 142 16.03 12.82 -26.12
CA ARG A 142 16.76 12.97 -24.84
C ARG A 142 15.98 12.41 -23.65
N TYR A 143 14.66 12.54 -23.67
CA TYR A 143 13.80 12.04 -22.60
C TYR A 143 13.63 10.53 -22.64
N LEU A 144 13.39 9.95 -23.82
CA LEU A 144 13.30 8.50 -23.96
C LEU A 144 14.61 7.81 -23.62
N GLU A 145 15.74 8.37 -24.05
CA GLU A 145 17.08 7.85 -23.73
C GLU A 145 17.31 7.81 -22.23
N LYS A 146 16.92 8.87 -21.50
CA LYS A 146 17.03 8.92 -20.05
C LYS A 146 16.05 8.02 -19.32
N ALA A 147 14.81 7.96 -19.77
CA ALA A 147 13.81 7.05 -19.21
C ALA A 147 14.30 5.59 -19.26
N LYS A 148 14.77 5.13 -20.43
CA LYS A 148 15.33 3.79 -20.60
C LYS A 148 16.57 3.59 -19.74
N TYR A 149 17.54 4.51 -19.81
CA TYR A 149 18.80 4.39 -19.10
C TYR A 149 18.62 4.22 -17.59
N TYR A 150 17.75 5.03 -16.97
CA TYR A 150 17.49 4.97 -15.54
C TYR A 150 16.62 3.77 -15.15
N PHE A 151 15.61 3.43 -15.95
CA PHE A 151 14.82 2.23 -15.73
C PHE A 151 15.67 0.96 -15.79
N ASP A 152 16.45 0.80 -16.86
CA ASP A 152 17.30 -0.37 -17.11
C ASP A 152 18.34 -0.50 -15.98
N PHE A 153 18.97 0.61 -15.54
CA PHE A 153 19.88 0.59 -14.39
C PHE A 153 19.21 0.02 -13.13
N VAL A 154 18.04 0.55 -12.75
CA VAL A 154 17.36 0.11 -11.52
C VAL A 154 16.84 -1.31 -11.66
N TYR A 155 16.11 -1.63 -12.73
CA TYR A 155 15.50 -2.95 -12.90
C TYR A 155 16.55 -4.06 -13.06
N ASP A 156 17.58 -3.86 -13.87
CA ASP A 156 18.57 -4.91 -14.16
C ASP A 156 19.54 -5.16 -13.00
N THR A 157 19.76 -4.16 -12.13
CA THR A 157 20.77 -4.25 -11.06
C THR A 157 20.18 -4.34 -9.65
N GLN A 158 18.93 -3.91 -9.45
CA GLN A 158 18.31 -3.81 -8.12
C GLN A 158 17.10 -4.73 -7.93
N TRP A 159 16.60 -5.38 -8.99
CA TRP A 159 15.71 -6.53 -8.84
C TRP A 159 16.49 -7.72 -8.27
N GLU A 160 15.94 -8.37 -7.24
CA GLU A 160 16.65 -9.43 -6.53
C GLU A 160 15.68 -10.53 -6.06
N ASP A 161 16.03 -11.81 -6.20
CA ASP A 161 15.13 -12.95 -5.94
C ASP A 161 15.37 -13.68 -4.59
N SER A 162 16.52 -13.52 -3.92
CA SER A 162 16.86 -14.24 -2.68
C SER A 162 16.17 -13.70 -1.43
N PHE A 163 15.80 -12.42 -1.40
CA PHE A 163 14.95 -11.84 -0.36
C PHE A 163 13.55 -11.57 -0.89
N ALA A 164 12.53 -12.01 -0.14
CA ALA A 164 11.11 -11.88 -0.50
C ALA A 164 10.76 -12.41 -1.91
N ASN A 165 11.57 -13.35 -2.44
CA ASN A 165 11.31 -14.06 -3.69
C ASN A 165 11.10 -13.15 -4.92
N GLY A 166 11.71 -11.96 -4.93
CA GLY A 166 11.62 -10.97 -5.99
C GLY A 166 11.59 -9.53 -5.46
N GLY A 167 11.35 -8.57 -6.36
CA GLY A 167 11.17 -7.15 -6.04
C GLY A 167 12.47 -6.34 -6.08
N ILE A 168 12.28 -5.03 -6.22
CA ILE A 168 13.35 -4.03 -6.33
C ILE A 168 13.68 -3.46 -4.95
N TRP A 169 14.96 -3.37 -4.62
CA TRP A 169 15.46 -2.70 -3.41
C TRP A 169 15.17 -1.21 -3.42
N TRP A 170 14.86 -0.64 -2.26
CA TRP A 170 14.64 0.80 -2.11
C TRP A 170 15.92 1.61 -2.39
N MET A 171 17.06 1.15 -1.89
CA MET A 171 18.35 1.79 -2.09
C MET A 171 19.32 0.88 -2.84
N ASN A 172 20.24 1.46 -3.62
CA ASN A 172 21.30 0.70 -4.32
C ASN A 172 22.57 0.49 -3.48
N THR A 173 22.68 1.13 -2.32
CA THR A 173 23.81 0.96 -1.40
C THR A 173 23.51 0.12 -0.17
N ASP A 174 22.25 0.06 0.27
CA ASP A 174 21.80 -0.75 1.40
C ASP A 174 20.57 -1.56 0.99
N HIS A 175 20.65 -2.88 1.16
CA HIS A 175 19.62 -3.84 0.76
C HIS A 175 18.87 -4.35 1.99
N SER A 176 18.31 -3.42 2.76
CA SER A 176 17.57 -3.69 4.01
C SER A 176 16.06 -3.77 3.82
N THR A 177 15.50 -3.15 2.76
CA THR A 177 14.05 -3.10 2.52
C THR A 177 13.67 -2.98 1.04
N LYS A 178 12.55 -3.62 0.67
CA LYS A 178 11.89 -3.49 -0.66
C LYS A 178 10.55 -2.78 -0.49
N ASN A 179 10.35 -1.68 -1.21
CA ASN A 179 9.25 -0.74 -0.93
C ASN A 179 8.27 -0.61 -2.09
N ALA A 180 7.01 -0.28 -1.79
CA ALA A 180 5.99 0.07 -2.77
C ALA A 180 6.38 1.31 -3.58
N CYS A 181 7.03 2.31 -2.93
CA CYS A 181 7.45 3.58 -3.53
C CYS A 181 8.52 3.46 -4.63
N ILE A 182 9.14 2.29 -4.80
CA ILE A 182 9.99 1.98 -5.97
C ILE A 182 9.31 0.99 -6.91
N ASN A 183 8.70 -0.08 -6.38
CA ASN A 183 8.22 -1.17 -7.21
C ASN A 183 7.02 -0.76 -8.09
N PHE A 184 6.01 -0.08 -7.55
CA PHE A 184 4.85 0.30 -8.37
C PHE A 184 5.14 1.44 -9.35
N PRO A 185 5.96 2.47 -9.00
CA PRO A 185 6.47 3.41 -9.99
C PRO A 185 7.32 2.76 -11.07
N ALA A 186 8.11 1.73 -10.75
CA ALA A 186 8.84 0.97 -11.77
C ALA A 186 7.90 0.22 -12.72
N ALA A 187 6.85 -0.41 -12.21
CA ALA A 187 5.83 -1.03 -13.05
C ALA A 187 5.13 0.01 -13.95
N GLU A 188 4.83 1.20 -13.43
CA GLU A 188 4.22 2.28 -14.19
C GLU A 188 5.17 2.91 -15.23
N ALA A 189 6.44 3.13 -14.90
CA ALA A 189 7.47 3.57 -15.84
C ALA A 189 7.63 2.57 -16.99
N ALA A 190 7.62 1.27 -16.69
CA ALA A 190 7.66 0.21 -17.69
C ALA A 190 6.43 0.21 -18.61
N VAL A 191 5.24 0.56 -18.10
CA VAL A 191 4.03 0.78 -18.91
C VAL A 191 4.24 1.92 -19.90
N TYR A 192 4.77 3.08 -19.47
CA TYR A 192 5.05 4.20 -20.37
C TYR A 192 6.14 3.83 -21.41
N LEU A 193 7.21 3.16 -20.99
CA LEU A 193 8.27 2.71 -21.89
C LEU A 193 7.77 1.70 -22.92
N TYR A 194 6.91 0.75 -22.53
CA TYR A 194 6.25 -0.14 -23.47
C TYR A 194 5.37 0.66 -24.45
N ASN A 195 4.60 1.63 -23.97
CA ASN A 195 3.76 2.45 -24.84
C ASN A 195 4.58 3.24 -25.87
N ALA A 196 5.72 3.77 -25.47
CA ALA A 196 6.64 4.52 -26.34
C ALA A 196 7.40 3.65 -27.34
N THR A 197 7.78 2.42 -26.97
CA THR A 197 8.74 1.59 -27.75
C THR A 197 8.11 0.37 -28.42
N LYS A 198 7.03 -0.18 -27.85
CA LYS A 198 6.46 -1.50 -28.16
C LYS A 198 7.46 -2.66 -27.97
N ASP A 199 8.45 -2.48 -27.11
CA ASP A 199 9.42 -3.52 -26.76
C ASP A 199 8.86 -4.39 -25.62
N ASP A 200 8.63 -5.67 -25.91
CA ASP A 200 8.02 -6.62 -24.97
C ASP A 200 8.80 -6.78 -23.66
N HIS A 201 10.12 -6.47 -23.65
CA HIS A 201 10.92 -6.43 -22.43
C HIS A 201 10.28 -5.57 -21.32
N TYR A 202 9.75 -4.40 -21.66
CA TYR A 202 9.12 -3.50 -20.68
C TYR A 202 7.75 -4.00 -20.23
N LEU A 203 6.98 -4.65 -21.10
CA LEU A 203 5.71 -5.27 -20.70
C LEU A 203 5.93 -6.47 -19.77
N GLU A 204 6.96 -7.28 -20.05
CA GLU A 204 7.36 -8.39 -19.17
C GLU A 204 7.82 -7.87 -17.81
N ALA A 205 8.63 -6.80 -17.77
CA ALA A 205 9.07 -6.16 -16.54
C ALA A 205 7.88 -5.60 -15.74
N ALA A 206 7.00 -4.81 -16.37
CA ALA A 206 5.79 -4.26 -15.73
C ALA A 206 4.93 -5.37 -15.11
N THR A 207 4.71 -6.45 -15.86
CA THR A 207 3.91 -7.60 -15.42
C THR A 207 4.57 -8.33 -14.24
N ARG A 208 5.89 -8.55 -14.30
CA ARG A 208 6.64 -9.24 -13.23
C ARG A 208 6.63 -8.43 -11.94
N ILE A 209 6.95 -7.13 -12.04
CA ILE A 209 7.01 -6.22 -10.89
C ILE A 209 5.63 -6.10 -10.24
N TYR A 210 4.59 -5.85 -11.04
CA TYR A 210 3.24 -5.70 -10.53
C TYR A 210 2.74 -6.98 -9.83
N ARG A 211 2.95 -8.16 -10.43
CA ARG A 211 2.46 -9.42 -9.84
C ARG A 211 3.17 -9.76 -8.52
N TRP A 212 4.48 -9.54 -8.47
CA TRP A 212 5.23 -9.66 -7.22
C TRP A 212 4.70 -8.68 -6.18
N GLY A 213 4.56 -7.40 -6.54
CA GLY A 213 4.05 -6.35 -5.64
C GLY A 213 2.63 -6.65 -5.14
N LYS A 214 1.73 -7.09 -6.02
CA LYS A 214 0.37 -7.52 -5.64
C LYS A 214 0.41 -8.63 -4.58
N THR A 215 1.30 -9.61 -4.73
CA THR A 215 1.36 -10.75 -3.81
C THR A 215 2.07 -10.41 -2.49
N MET A 216 3.14 -9.61 -2.54
CA MET A 216 4.06 -9.41 -1.42
C MET A 216 3.83 -8.09 -0.68
N LEU A 217 3.38 -7.06 -1.39
CA LEU A 217 3.15 -5.70 -0.89
C LEU A 217 1.65 -5.34 -0.84
N THR A 218 0.74 -6.31 -0.88
CA THR A 218 -0.69 -6.06 -0.63
C THR A 218 -1.34 -7.19 0.15
N ASP A 219 -2.55 -6.94 0.65
CA ASP A 219 -3.41 -7.95 1.28
C ASP A 219 -4.36 -8.65 0.28
N GLY A 220 -4.20 -8.42 -1.04
CA GLY A 220 -5.09 -8.94 -2.08
C GLY A 220 -6.48 -8.29 -2.17
N ASN A 221 -6.80 -7.42 -1.21
CA ASN A 221 -8.09 -6.74 -1.06
C ASN A 221 -8.00 -5.23 -1.27
N GLY A 222 -6.85 -4.75 -1.76
CA GLY A 222 -6.64 -3.37 -2.18
C GLY A 222 -5.82 -2.52 -1.21
N LYS A 223 -5.43 -3.05 -0.04
CA LYS A 223 -4.48 -2.36 0.84
C LYS A 223 -3.06 -2.62 0.37
N VAL A 224 -2.36 -1.56 -0.01
CA VAL A 224 -0.94 -1.59 -0.40
C VAL A 224 -0.08 -1.30 0.82
N PHE A 225 0.85 -2.18 1.09
CA PHE A 225 1.83 -2.08 2.17
C PHE A 225 2.97 -1.16 1.76
N ASP A 226 3.55 -0.45 2.72
CA ASP A 226 4.65 0.48 2.44
C ASP A 226 5.90 -0.26 1.98
N ARG A 227 6.29 -1.33 2.69
CA ARG A 227 7.53 -2.06 2.44
C ARG A 227 7.61 -3.43 3.09
N ILE A 228 8.66 -4.17 2.75
CA ILE A 228 9.08 -5.41 3.40
C ILE A 228 10.53 -5.23 3.85
N GLU A 229 10.75 -5.24 5.15
CA GLU A 229 12.06 -5.13 5.78
C GLU A 229 12.66 -6.52 6.01
N MET A 230 13.97 -6.65 5.82
CA MET A 230 14.68 -7.92 6.05
C MET A 230 14.51 -8.43 7.48
N LYS A 231 14.44 -7.51 8.45
CA LYS A 231 14.36 -7.81 9.88
C LYS A 231 12.93 -7.96 10.39
N ASN A 232 12.03 -7.08 9.96
CA ASN A 232 10.70 -6.97 10.54
C ASN A 232 9.59 -7.53 9.64
N GLY A 233 9.91 -7.93 8.41
CA GLY A 233 8.92 -8.43 7.44
C GLY A 233 8.10 -7.30 6.85
N ALA A 234 6.86 -7.60 6.43
CA ALA A 234 5.97 -6.59 5.86
C ALA A 234 5.63 -5.51 6.89
N VAL A 235 5.67 -4.24 6.45
CA VAL A 235 5.17 -3.07 7.17
C VAL A 235 3.88 -2.66 6.48
N PRO A 236 2.71 -3.14 6.95
CA PRO A 236 1.43 -2.98 6.26
C PRO A 236 0.81 -1.61 6.50
N ASP A 237 1.62 -0.55 6.46
CA ASP A 237 1.16 0.83 6.49
C ASP A 237 0.75 1.23 5.07
N ALA A 238 -0.43 1.82 4.91
CA ALA A 238 -0.95 2.24 3.62
C ALA A 238 -0.98 3.77 3.54
N THR A 239 -0.60 4.31 2.39
CA THR A 239 -0.44 5.74 2.12
C THR A 239 -1.02 6.11 0.75
N HIS A 240 -1.34 7.38 0.55
CA HIS A 240 -1.98 7.85 -0.68
C HIS A 240 -1.15 7.55 -1.93
N TYR A 241 0.15 7.84 -1.91
CA TYR A 241 1.00 7.68 -3.08
C TYR A 241 1.25 6.20 -3.47
N ASN A 242 1.42 5.29 -2.50
CA ASN A 242 1.55 3.85 -2.75
C ASN A 242 0.25 3.25 -3.32
N GLN A 243 -0.92 3.65 -2.80
CA GLN A 243 -2.20 3.29 -3.42
C GLN A 243 -2.30 3.85 -4.85
N GLY A 244 -1.85 5.08 -5.05
CA GLY A 244 -1.84 5.76 -6.34
C GLY A 244 -1.09 4.97 -7.41
N THR A 245 0.18 4.68 -7.20
CA THR A 245 1.02 4.00 -8.21
C THR A 245 0.66 2.53 -8.41
N PHE A 246 0.11 1.86 -7.38
CA PHE A 246 -0.54 0.56 -7.58
C PHE A 246 -1.73 0.67 -8.53
N ILE A 247 -2.63 1.64 -8.32
CA ILE A 247 -3.78 1.89 -9.21
C ILE A 247 -3.32 2.28 -10.62
N GLY A 248 -2.30 3.14 -10.73
CA GLY A 248 -1.73 3.60 -11.99
C GLY A 248 -1.18 2.47 -12.85
N SER A 249 -0.27 1.68 -12.28
CA SER A 249 0.32 0.50 -12.93
C SER A 249 -0.73 -0.54 -13.30
N ALA A 250 -1.72 -0.80 -12.43
CA ALA A 250 -2.85 -1.70 -12.71
C ALA A 250 -3.66 -1.22 -13.92
N VAL A 251 -4.09 0.04 -13.94
CA VAL A 251 -4.85 0.62 -15.07
C VAL A 251 -4.01 0.62 -16.35
N GLY A 252 -2.71 0.89 -16.25
CA GLY A 252 -1.76 0.80 -17.35
C GLY A 252 -1.71 -0.59 -17.99
N LEU A 253 -1.52 -1.62 -17.16
CA LEU A 253 -1.52 -3.02 -17.59
C LEU A 253 -2.88 -3.44 -18.15
N TYR A 254 -4.00 -3.02 -17.55
CA TYR A 254 -5.34 -3.25 -18.10
C TYR A 254 -5.48 -2.69 -19.51
N ARG A 255 -5.02 -1.45 -19.74
CA ARG A 255 -5.12 -0.78 -21.06
C ARG A 255 -4.28 -1.49 -22.13
N ILE A 256 -3.11 -2.02 -21.77
CA ILE A 256 -2.23 -2.73 -22.70
C ILE A 256 -2.74 -4.14 -23.00
N THR A 257 -3.15 -4.88 -21.97
CA THR A 257 -3.41 -6.33 -22.07
C THR A 257 -4.88 -6.67 -22.27
N GLY A 258 -5.80 -5.77 -21.89
CA GLY A 258 -7.24 -6.06 -21.80
C GLY A 258 -7.60 -7.01 -20.66
N ASN A 259 -6.64 -7.45 -19.82
CA ASN A 259 -6.92 -8.37 -18.72
C ASN A 259 -7.65 -7.65 -17.59
N ARG A 260 -8.93 -8.01 -17.43
CA ARG A 260 -9.86 -7.41 -16.46
C ARG A 260 -9.39 -7.50 -15.00
N VAL A 261 -8.58 -8.49 -14.64
CA VAL A 261 -8.06 -8.65 -13.28
C VAL A 261 -7.35 -7.38 -12.80
N TYR A 262 -6.59 -6.71 -13.67
CA TYR A 262 -5.93 -5.46 -13.30
C TYR A 262 -6.90 -4.30 -13.03
N LEU A 263 -8.03 -4.23 -13.74
CA LEU A 263 -9.06 -3.22 -13.46
C LEU A 263 -9.80 -3.54 -12.16
N ASP A 264 -10.08 -4.83 -11.87
CA ASP A 264 -10.64 -5.26 -10.59
C ASP A 264 -9.71 -4.90 -9.42
N ASP A 265 -8.39 -5.08 -9.59
CA ASP A 265 -7.38 -4.68 -8.59
C ASP A 265 -7.38 -3.17 -8.33
N ALA A 266 -7.41 -2.37 -9.39
CA ALA A 266 -7.46 -0.92 -9.28
C ALA A 266 -8.74 -0.45 -8.55
N VAL A 267 -9.88 -1.09 -8.82
CA VAL A 267 -11.16 -0.81 -8.13
C VAL A 267 -11.08 -1.19 -6.65
N LYS A 268 -10.52 -2.36 -6.30
CA LYS A 268 -10.32 -2.77 -4.91
C LYS A 268 -9.45 -1.75 -4.15
N ALA A 269 -8.33 -1.34 -4.74
CA ALA A 269 -7.42 -0.37 -4.12
C ALA A 269 -8.05 1.02 -3.98
N ALA A 270 -8.81 1.49 -4.97
CA ALA A 270 -9.54 2.76 -4.87
C ALA A 270 -10.66 2.69 -3.82
N ALA A 271 -11.37 1.57 -3.71
CA ALA A 271 -12.35 1.34 -2.65
C ALA A 271 -11.70 1.32 -1.26
N PHE A 272 -10.54 0.67 -1.10
CA PHE A 272 -9.76 0.73 0.13
C PHE A 272 -9.41 2.17 0.49
N THR A 273 -8.88 2.95 -0.47
CA THR A 273 -8.56 4.37 -0.26
C THR A 273 -9.78 5.17 0.18
N GLN A 274 -10.93 5.02 -0.51
CA GLN A 274 -12.17 5.73 -0.19
C GLN A 274 -12.73 5.39 1.20
N ASN A 275 -12.48 4.18 1.70
CA ASN A 275 -13.03 3.71 2.98
C ASN A 275 -12.08 3.85 4.17
N HIS A 276 -10.76 3.88 3.94
CA HIS A 276 -9.76 3.78 5.01
C HIS A 276 -8.71 4.90 5.03
N LEU A 277 -8.46 5.58 3.89
CA LEU A 277 -7.48 6.67 3.82
C LEU A 277 -8.17 8.04 3.77
N VAL A 278 -9.28 8.15 4.50
CA VAL A 278 -10.13 9.32 4.63
C VAL A 278 -10.30 9.72 6.10
N ASP A 279 -10.67 10.98 6.33
CA ASP A 279 -11.10 11.48 7.63
C ASP A 279 -12.54 11.02 7.96
N GLY A 280 -13.05 11.43 9.12
CA GLY A 280 -14.42 11.10 9.55
C GLY A 280 -15.54 11.64 8.65
N ASN A 281 -15.24 12.55 7.71
CA ASN A 281 -16.18 13.11 6.74
C ASN A 281 -16.04 12.46 5.35
N GLY A 282 -15.15 11.47 5.19
CA GLY A 282 -14.86 10.84 3.91
C GLY A 282 -13.95 11.67 3.00
N LEU A 283 -13.29 12.72 3.49
CA LEU A 283 -12.27 13.47 2.74
C LEU A 283 -10.93 12.75 2.83
N LEU A 284 -10.15 12.72 1.75
CA LEU A 284 -8.78 12.20 1.79
C LEU A 284 -7.99 12.86 2.93
N ARG A 285 -7.45 12.03 3.83
CA ARG A 285 -6.76 12.51 5.04
C ARG A 285 -5.53 13.36 4.71
N TYR A 286 -5.04 14.12 5.69
CA TYR A 286 -3.73 14.75 5.58
C TYR A 286 -2.67 13.79 6.12
N GLU A 287 -1.67 13.44 5.30
CA GLU A 287 -0.61 12.48 5.68
C GLU A 287 0.68 13.19 6.14
N GLY A 288 0.62 14.49 6.43
CA GLY A 288 1.67 15.16 7.17
C GLY A 288 1.87 14.54 8.56
N PRO A 289 2.96 14.87 9.25
CA PRO A 289 3.92 15.92 8.95
C PRO A 289 5.16 15.38 8.24
N ASN A 290 5.18 14.07 7.94
CA ASN A 290 6.20 13.47 7.12
C ASN A 290 6.27 14.29 5.81
N GLY A 291 7.47 14.80 5.54
CA GLY A 291 7.71 15.73 4.44
C GLY A 291 7.37 15.13 3.08
N ASP A 292 7.49 13.81 2.95
CA ASP A 292 7.25 13.08 1.73
C ASP A 292 5.77 12.73 1.54
N LEU A 293 5.09 12.35 2.62
CA LEU A 293 3.68 11.93 2.57
C LEU A 293 2.69 13.10 2.46
N LYS A 294 3.00 14.29 3.00
CA LYS A 294 2.06 15.43 3.06
C LYS A 294 1.51 15.88 1.70
N GLY A 295 2.26 15.70 0.63
CA GLY A 295 1.83 15.96 -0.75
C GLY A 295 1.45 14.71 -1.55
N GLY A 296 1.45 13.51 -0.93
CA GLY A 296 1.18 12.22 -1.59
C GLY A 296 -0.20 12.12 -2.26
N LYS A 297 -1.16 12.98 -1.88
CA LYS A 297 -2.43 13.16 -2.60
C LYS A 297 -2.23 13.51 -4.08
N THR A 298 -1.15 14.22 -4.43
CA THR A 298 -0.80 14.58 -5.82
C THR A 298 -0.68 13.32 -6.68
N ILE A 299 0.16 12.36 -6.27
CA ILE A 299 0.34 11.08 -6.98
C ILE A 299 -0.94 10.26 -6.98
N LEU A 300 -1.67 10.23 -5.85
CA LEU A 300 -2.92 9.51 -5.76
C LEU A 300 -3.95 10.00 -6.77
N VAL A 301 -4.23 11.31 -6.81
CA VAL A 301 -5.32 11.83 -7.66
C VAL A 301 -4.99 11.74 -9.15
N ARG A 302 -3.72 11.85 -9.55
CA ARG A 302 -3.26 11.55 -10.92
C ARG A 302 -3.68 10.14 -11.35
N ASN A 303 -3.44 9.17 -10.48
CA ASN A 303 -3.74 7.77 -10.76
C ASN A 303 -5.23 7.42 -10.62
N LEU A 304 -5.95 8.05 -9.69
CA LEU A 304 -7.40 7.95 -9.59
C LEU A 304 -8.09 8.52 -10.84
N ALA A 305 -7.52 9.53 -11.51
CA ALA A 305 -7.99 9.98 -12.81
C ALA A 305 -7.82 8.92 -13.91
N TYR A 306 -6.71 8.16 -13.92
CA TYR A 306 -6.56 7.05 -14.86
C TYR A 306 -7.64 5.99 -14.68
N LEU A 307 -7.97 5.65 -13.42
CA LEU A 307 -9.07 4.76 -13.09
C LEU A 307 -10.42 5.34 -13.49
N GLN A 308 -10.71 6.61 -13.15
CA GLN A 308 -11.95 7.29 -13.54
C GLN A 308 -12.16 7.21 -15.06
N GLN A 309 -11.12 7.47 -15.85
CA GLN A 309 -11.17 7.37 -17.31
C GLN A 309 -11.38 5.93 -17.81
N ALA A 310 -10.79 4.93 -17.15
CA ALA A 310 -10.96 3.52 -17.51
C ALA A 310 -12.40 3.05 -17.24
N LEU A 311 -12.96 3.42 -16.08
CA LEU A 311 -14.34 3.12 -15.71
C LEU A 311 -15.35 3.78 -16.64
N ASP A 312 -15.09 5.01 -17.08
CA ASP A 312 -15.97 5.75 -18.01
C ASP A 312 -16.03 5.15 -19.41
N ARG A 313 -14.93 4.53 -19.84
CA ARG A 313 -14.84 3.85 -21.13
C ARG A 313 -15.37 2.42 -21.05
N SER A 314 -15.45 1.84 -19.85
CA SER A 314 -15.91 0.47 -19.68
C SER A 314 -17.40 0.35 -19.99
N SER A 315 -17.76 -0.66 -20.78
CA SER A 315 -19.15 -1.04 -21.02
C SER A 315 -19.67 -2.06 -20.00
N GLU A 316 -18.85 -2.50 -19.05
CA GLU A 316 -19.19 -3.57 -18.11
C GLU A 316 -20.08 -3.07 -16.97
N ASP A 317 -21.24 -3.72 -16.79
CA ASP A 317 -22.24 -3.30 -15.81
C ASP A 317 -21.76 -3.44 -14.36
N VAL A 318 -20.81 -4.35 -14.09
CA VAL A 318 -20.28 -4.64 -12.75
C VAL A 318 -19.63 -3.41 -12.10
N TYR A 319 -19.04 -2.51 -12.90
CA TYR A 319 -18.33 -1.34 -12.40
C TYR A 319 -19.21 -0.11 -12.22
N LYS A 320 -20.40 -0.06 -12.83
CA LYS A 320 -21.26 1.14 -12.84
C LYS A 320 -21.63 1.67 -11.44
N PRO A 321 -21.96 0.82 -10.44
CA PRO A 321 -22.27 1.29 -9.09
C PRO A 321 -21.06 1.99 -8.45
N PHE A 322 -19.90 1.35 -8.48
CA PHE A 322 -18.67 1.92 -7.95
C PHE A 322 -18.28 3.19 -8.70
N ALA A 323 -18.29 3.18 -10.04
CA ALA A 323 -17.93 4.34 -10.85
C ALA A 323 -18.78 5.58 -10.54
N THR A 324 -20.07 5.40 -10.24
CA THR A 324 -20.96 6.49 -9.85
C THR A 324 -20.56 7.09 -8.50
N GLN A 325 -20.44 6.23 -7.47
CA GLN A 325 -20.03 6.65 -6.12
C GLN A 325 -18.63 7.27 -6.12
N PHE A 326 -17.71 6.71 -6.89
CA PHE A 326 -16.33 7.15 -7.02
C PHE A 326 -16.25 8.56 -7.61
N LYS A 327 -17.02 8.85 -8.66
CA LYS A 327 -17.10 10.21 -9.24
C LYS A 327 -17.64 11.24 -8.25
N GLU A 328 -18.71 10.90 -7.52
CA GLU A 328 -19.30 11.79 -6.53
C GLU A 328 -18.30 12.09 -5.40
N TRP A 329 -17.59 11.06 -4.93
CA TRP A 329 -16.56 11.19 -3.90
C TRP A 329 -15.36 12.02 -4.35
N LEU A 330 -14.85 11.79 -5.57
CA LEU A 330 -13.77 12.61 -6.16
C LEU A 330 -14.19 14.07 -6.27
N ALA A 331 -15.40 14.35 -6.78
CA ALA A 331 -15.92 15.70 -6.87
C ALA A 331 -16.08 16.35 -5.49
N ALA A 332 -16.58 15.63 -4.49
CA ALA A 332 -16.71 16.14 -3.12
C ALA A 332 -15.36 16.54 -2.52
N ASN A 333 -14.32 15.72 -2.71
CA ASN A 333 -12.97 16.01 -2.26
C ASN A 333 -12.39 17.27 -2.94
N THR A 334 -12.41 17.33 -4.28
CA THR A 334 -11.85 18.46 -5.03
C THR A 334 -12.60 19.76 -4.73
N ASN A 335 -13.93 19.72 -4.65
CA ASN A 335 -14.73 20.89 -4.32
C ASN A 335 -14.44 21.39 -2.89
N THR A 336 -14.27 20.48 -1.92
CA THR A 336 -13.93 20.86 -0.55
C THR A 336 -12.55 21.51 -0.49
N ALA A 337 -11.54 20.89 -1.10
CA ALA A 337 -10.19 21.42 -1.20
C ALA A 337 -10.19 22.84 -1.82
N TRP A 338 -10.85 23.01 -2.96
CA TRP A 338 -10.89 24.30 -3.65
C TRP A 338 -11.65 25.38 -2.87
N SER A 339 -12.66 24.99 -2.09
CA SER A 339 -13.38 25.92 -1.20
C SER A 339 -12.51 26.46 -0.07
N ASN A 340 -11.44 25.74 0.29
CA ASN A 340 -10.48 26.09 1.34
C ASN A 340 -9.24 26.85 0.83
N ARG A 341 -9.24 27.32 -0.43
CA ARG A 341 -8.16 28.17 -0.94
C ARG A 341 -8.06 29.50 -0.19
N ASN A 342 -6.84 30.03 -0.11
CA ASN A 342 -6.58 31.36 0.41
C ASN A 342 -6.89 32.46 -0.63
N ALA A 343 -6.64 33.71 -0.27
CA ALA A 343 -6.87 34.86 -1.16
C ALA A 343 -6.00 34.86 -2.43
N ASP A 344 -4.84 34.19 -2.39
CA ASP A 344 -3.91 34.06 -3.51
C ASP A 344 -4.23 32.84 -4.40
N GLY A 345 -5.28 32.07 -4.08
CA GLY A 345 -5.68 30.87 -4.83
C GLY A 345 -4.87 29.61 -4.50
N ILE A 346 -4.11 29.60 -3.40
CA ILE A 346 -3.36 28.43 -2.92
C ILE A 346 -4.20 27.65 -1.91
N VAL A 347 -4.19 26.32 -2.03
CA VAL A 347 -4.83 25.37 -1.12
C VAL A 347 -3.74 24.57 -0.43
N ASP A 348 -3.78 24.45 0.89
CA ASP A 348 -2.88 23.55 1.63
C ASP A 348 -3.34 22.09 1.52
N GLY A 349 -2.41 21.16 1.70
CA GLY A 349 -2.67 19.71 1.65
C GLY A 349 -3.64 19.21 2.71
N ASN A 350 -3.92 19.97 3.78
CA ASN A 350 -5.04 19.68 4.68
C ASN A 350 -6.38 20.16 4.09
N TRP A 351 -6.94 19.39 3.16
CA TRP A 351 -8.18 19.74 2.44
C TRP A 351 -9.41 19.94 3.33
N ALA A 352 -9.40 19.44 4.57
CA ALA A 352 -10.48 19.63 5.53
C ALA A 352 -10.55 21.04 6.13
N GLY A 353 -9.49 21.86 5.98
CA GLY A 353 -9.39 23.19 6.56
C GLY A 353 -8.55 24.15 5.72
N GLN A 354 -8.31 25.35 6.27
CA GLN A 354 -7.39 26.34 5.67
C GLN A 354 -6.08 26.40 6.45
N LEU A 355 -4.96 26.64 5.75
CA LEU A 355 -3.69 26.98 6.39
C LEU A 355 -3.73 28.44 6.85
N LEU A 356 -3.55 28.65 8.15
CA LEU A 356 -3.77 29.96 8.79
C LEU A 356 -2.52 30.54 9.45
N SER A 357 -1.51 29.71 9.67
CA SER A 357 -0.18 30.14 10.14
C SER A 357 0.92 29.28 9.53
N GLY A 358 2.12 29.84 9.39
CA GLY A 358 3.24 29.19 8.69
C GLY A 358 3.31 29.60 7.22
N THR A 359 3.94 28.76 6.41
CA THR A 359 4.15 29.00 4.99
C THR A 359 3.49 27.92 4.17
N TYR A 360 2.90 28.29 3.03
CA TYR A 360 2.43 27.29 2.09
C TYR A 360 3.63 26.55 1.50
N GLU A 361 3.54 25.23 1.41
CA GLU A 361 4.58 24.38 0.87
C GLU A 361 4.18 23.88 -0.51
N SER A 362 5.12 23.84 -1.45
CA SER A 362 4.81 23.48 -2.85
C SER A 362 4.30 22.04 -2.94
N TRP A 363 4.90 21.10 -2.21
CA TRP A 363 4.45 19.71 -2.23
C TRP A 363 3.06 19.49 -1.64
N SER A 364 2.80 20.06 -0.46
CA SER A 364 1.48 20.01 0.19
C SER A 364 0.39 20.63 -0.72
N SER A 365 0.72 21.75 -1.36
CA SER A 365 -0.23 22.52 -2.17
C SER A 365 -0.48 21.95 -3.58
N ALA A 366 0.43 21.11 -4.09
CA ALA A 366 0.36 20.55 -5.44
C ALA A 366 -0.91 19.69 -5.65
N ALA A 367 -1.35 18.96 -4.62
CA ALA A 367 -2.44 18.02 -4.72
C ALA A 367 -3.76 18.65 -5.20
N ALA A 368 -4.07 19.88 -4.75
CA ALA A 368 -5.30 20.56 -5.16
C ALA A 368 -5.22 21.01 -6.63
N VAL A 369 -4.04 21.45 -7.09
CA VAL A 369 -3.79 21.80 -8.49
C VAL A 369 -3.95 20.56 -9.38
N GLU A 370 -3.34 19.45 -8.96
CA GLU A 370 -3.46 18.17 -9.66
C GLU A 370 -4.92 17.73 -9.75
N ALA A 371 -5.65 17.71 -8.63
CA ALA A 371 -7.05 17.28 -8.57
C ALA A 371 -7.96 18.09 -9.51
N LEU A 372 -7.76 19.41 -9.60
CA LEU A 372 -8.49 20.28 -10.54
C LEU A 372 -8.12 20.00 -11.99
N THR A 373 -6.89 19.57 -12.24
CA THR A 373 -6.31 19.35 -13.57
C THR A 373 -6.73 18.01 -14.18
N VAL A 374 -6.76 16.93 -13.38
CA VAL A 374 -6.90 15.55 -13.90
C VAL A 374 -8.27 14.93 -13.66
N LEU A 375 -9.04 15.40 -12.67
CA LEU A 375 -10.35 14.84 -12.34
C LEU A 375 -11.48 15.56 -13.09
N GLN A 376 -12.53 14.82 -13.43
CA GLN A 376 -13.71 15.41 -14.08
C GLN A 376 -14.47 16.35 -13.13
N PRO A 377 -14.88 17.55 -13.59
CA PRO A 377 -15.77 18.42 -12.84
C PRO A 377 -17.09 17.74 -12.47
N GLY A 378 -17.54 17.96 -11.23
CA GLY A 378 -18.81 17.47 -10.73
C GLY A 378 -19.35 18.34 -9.61
N SER A 379 -20.67 18.45 -9.52
CA SER A 379 -21.33 19.10 -8.38
C SER A 379 -21.48 18.07 -7.26
N ALA A 380 -21.02 18.42 -6.06
CA ALA A 380 -21.22 17.60 -4.88
C ALA A 380 -21.86 18.45 -3.78
N THR A 381 -22.69 17.82 -2.96
CA THR A 381 -23.09 18.41 -1.68
C THR A 381 -21.89 18.27 -0.76
N LEU A 382 -21.28 19.39 -0.34
CA LEU A 382 -20.17 19.31 0.60
C LEU A 382 -20.66 18.64 1.88
N PRO A 383 -19.98 17.59 2.38
CA PRO A 383 -20.32 16.99 3.65
C PRO A 383 -19.94 17.97 4.77
N VAL A 384 -20.82 18.93 5.07
CA VAL A 384 -20.77 19.64 6.36
C VAL A 384 -21.47 18.74 7.37
N GLN A 385 -20.90 17.56 7.62
CA GLN A 385 -21.45 16.62 8.58
C GLN A 385 -21.25 17.21 9.98
N ALA A 386 -22.26 17.05 10.82
CA ALA A 386 -22.15 17.44 12.22
C ALA A 386 -21.11 16.55 12.91
N ARG A 387 -20.09 17.16 13.52
CA ARG A 387 -19.07 16.44 14.28
C ARG A 387 -19.71 15.92 15.58
N ASN A 388 -19.53 14.64 15.86
CA ASN A 388 -19.91 14.04 17.14
C ASN A 388 -18.86 14.41 18.22
N PRO A 389 -19.20 15.24 19.22
CA PRO A 389 -18.26 15.66 20.26
C PRO A 389 -17.85 14.55 21.22
N TYR A 390 -18.61 13.46 21.26
CA TYR A 390 -18.38 12.33 22.17
C TYR A 390 -17.47 11.25 21.58
N ALA A 391 -17.24 11.30 20.27
CA ALA A 391 -16.21 10.50 19.62
C ALA A 391 -14.83 11.16 19.85
N LYS A 392 -13.77 10.35 19.75
CA LYS A 392 -12.39 10.86 19.71
C LYS A 392 -12.26 11.81 18.51
N VAL A 393 -11.87 13.06 18.77
CA VAL A 393 -11.57 14.07 17.74
C VAL A 393 -10.06 14.28 17.71
N GLU A 394 -9.43 13.86 16.62
CA GLU A 394 -8.01 14.12 16.35
C GLU A 394 -7.79 15.64 16.30
N ALA A 395 -6.81 16.15 17.04
CA ALA A 395 -6.64 17.59 17.21
C ALA A 395 -6.14 18.28 15.91
N GLU A 396 -5.47 17.53 15.05
CA GLU A 396 -5.07 17.95 13.70
C GLU A 396 -6.26 18.12 12.74
N SER A 397 -7.44 17.60 13.09
CA SER A 397 -8.66 17.71 12.26
C SER A 397 -9.34 19.08 12.37
N TYR A 398 -8.63 20.10 12.88
CA TYR A 398 -9.14 21.46 13.01
C TYR A 398 -9.55 22.04 11.65
N SER A 399 -10.62 22.83 11.65
CA SER A 399 -11.06 23.56 10.46
C SER A 399 -10.26 24.85 10.27
N VAL A 400 -9.97 25.53 11.39
CA VAL A 400 -9.26 26.82 11.45
C VAL A 400 -8.43 26.85 12.73
N GLY A 401 -7.13 27.20 12.69
CA GLY A 401 -6.33 27.33 13.91
C GLY A 401 -5.04 28.14 13.73
N SER A 402 -4.39 28.51 14.84
CA SER A 402 -3.12 29.25 14.84
C SER A 402 -2.34 29.00 16.13
N GLY A 403 -1.02 29.25 16.09
CA GLY A 403 -0.15 29.20 17.27
C GLY A 403 0.42 27.81 17.59
N PHE A 404 0.46 26.92 16.60
CA PHE A 404 1.02 25.57 16.69
C PHE A 404 1.53 25.09 15.33
N GLY A 405 2.38 24.08 15.33
CA GLY A 405 2.74 23.26 14.18
C GLY A 405 2.04 21.89 14.22
N LEU A 406 2.16 21.14 13.13
CA LEU A 406 1.77 19.73 13.09
C LEU A 406 3.03 18.87 13.19
N GLU A 407 3.04 17.90 14.09
CA GLU A 407 4.14 16.93 14.23
C GLU A 407 3.59 15.51 14.46
N GLY A 408 4.43 14.50 14.22
CA GLY A 408 4.02 13.11 14.36
C GLY A 408 3.86 12.76 15.83
N SER A 409 2.81 12.03 16.16
CA SER A 409 2.59 11.58 17.55
C SER A 409 3.11 10.17 17.74
N SER A 410 3.66 9.85 18.93
CA SER A 410 3.98 8.47 19.29
C SER A 410 2.73 7.61 19.60
N GLU A 411 1.54 8.22 19.68
CA GLU A 411 0.26 7.54 19.92
C GLU A 411 -0.76 7.66 18.77
N GLY A 412 -0.30 7.92 17.55
CA GLY A 412 -1.22 8.09 16.42
C GLY A 412 -0.55 8.65 15.18
N THR A 413 -1.34 9.35 14.36
CA THR A 413 -0.85 10.03 13.16
C THR A 413 -0.17 11.35 13.51
N LEU A 414 -0.97 12.34 13.87
CA LEU A 414 -0.58 13.73 13.96
C LEU A 414 -0.99 14.30 15.32
N GLN A 415 -0.40 15.42 15.68
CA GLN A 415 -0.81 16.21 16.83
C GLN A 415 -0.54 17.69 16.62
N LEU A 416 -1.20 18.52 17.42
CA LEU A 416 -0.85 19.92 17.52
C LEU A 416 0.36 20.06 18.45
N ALA A 417 1.44 20.65 17.95
CA ALA A 417 2.69 20.75 18.68
C ALA A 417 3.28 22.15 18.67
N GLY A 418 4.25 22.37 19.56
CA GLY A 418 4.83 23.70 19.76
C GLY A 418 3.77 24.74 20.12
N ILE A 419 2.69 24.32 20.79
CA ILE A 419 1.54 25.16 21.12
C ILE A 419 2.01 26.34 21.98
N GLN A 420 1.68 27.55 21.52
CA GLN A 420 1.96 28.81 22.19
C GLN A 420 0.67 29.48 22.66
N ALA A 421 0.80 30.24 23.75
CA ALA A 421 -0.32 30.99 24.30
C ALA A 421 -0.87 32.03 23.32
N GLY A 422 -2.22 32.15 23.28
CA GLY A 422 -2.94 33.02 22.36
C GLY A 422 -3.31 32.35 21.03
N GLY A 423 -2.76 31.15 20.77
CA GLY A 423 -3.23 30.30 19.67
C GLY A 423 -4.60 29.69 19.95
N PHE A 424 -5.21 29.12 18.92
CA PHE A 424 -6.48 28.39 19.04
C PHE A 424 -6.62 27.34 17.95
N ALA A 425 -7.38 26.27 18.20
CA ALA A 425 -7.86 25.32 17.19
C ALA A 425 -9.39 25.29 17.21
N ALA A 426 -10.02 25.51 16.05
CA ALA A 426 -11.46 25.59 15.89
C ALA A 426 -12.00 24.42 15.08
N TYR A 427 -13.09 23.83 15.57
CA TYR A 427 -13.78 22.69 15.00
C TYR A 427 -15.21 23.11 14.70
N LYS A 428 -15.55 23.16 13.42
CA LYS A 428 -16.87 23.65 13.01
C LYS A 428 -17.95 22.59 13.11
N ASN A 429 -19.19 23.03 13.32
CA ASN A 429 -20.40 22.22 13.25
C ASN A 429 -20.40 21.01 14.21
N VAL A 430 -20.09 21.22 15.49
CA VAL A 430 -20.07 20.18 16.53
C VAL A 430 -21.45 20.05 17.17
N ASP A 431 -22.06 18.87 17.12
CA ASP A 431 -23.43 18.63 17.60
C ASP A 431 -23.45 17.85 18.92
N PHE A 432 -23.73 18.57 20.00
CA PHE A 432 -23.84 18.05 21.37
C PHE A 432 -25.20 17.42 21.67
N GLY A 433 -26.16 17.49 20.74
CA GLY A 433 -27.51 16.98 20.92
C GLY A 433 -28.19 17.56 22.17
N SER A 434 -29.19 16.84 22.68
CA SER A 434 -29.97 17.26 23.86
C SER A 434 -29.43 16.74 25.20
N ALA A 435 -28.61 15.68 25.19
CA ALA A 435 -28.00 15.13 26.41
C ALA A 435 -26.93 16.08 26.95
N GLY A 436 -26.20 16.72 26.03
CA GLY A 436 -25.21 17.75 26.31
C GLY A 436 -23.91 17.24 26.92
N ALA A 437 -22.85 18.03 26.79
CA ALA A 437 -21.54 17.72 27.38
C ALA A 437 -21.38 18.41 28.73
N VAL A 438 -20.81 17.67 29.69
CA VAL A 438 -20.51 18.15 31.06
C VAL A 438 -19.02 18.07 31.39
N GLY A 439 -18.23 17.37 30.58
CA GLY A 439 -16.79 17.23 30.77
C GLY A 439 -16.02 17.22 29.45
N LEU A 440 -14.71 17.40 29.56
CA LEU A 440 -13.74 17.33 28.47
C LEU A 440 -12.58 16.43 28.90
N ILE A 441 -12.15 15.59 27.97
CA ILE A 441 -10.91 14.83 28.03
C ILE A 441 -10.03 15.31 26.88
N ALA A 442 -8.76 15.58 27.17
CA ALA A 442 -7.75 15.94 26.18
C ALA A 442 -6.49 15.10 26.40
N ARG A 443 -6.09 14.31 25.40
CA ARG A 443 -4.84 13.55 25.41
C ARG A 443 -3.69 14.48 25.06
N ALA A 444 -2.86 14.80 26.03
CA ALA A 444 -1.79 15.77 25.88
C ALA A 444 -0.49 15.31 26.53
N SER A 445 0.62 15.84 26.05
CA SER A 445 1.96 15.65 26.61
C SER A 445 2.64 17.00 26.86
N SER A 446 3.45 17.10 27.91
CA SER A 446 4.23 18.29 28.20
C SER A 446 5.51 17.95 28.95
N ALA A 447 6.65 18.41 28.42
CA ALA A 447 7.91 18.38 29.14
C ALA A 447 8.11 19.61 30.06
N THR A 448 7.15 20.53 30.10
CA THR A 448 7.17 21.74 30.92
C THR A 448 6.11 21.67 32.02
N GLY A 449 5.75 22.80 32.64
CA GLY A 449 4.63 22.87 33.59
C GLY A 449 3.26 22.78 32.95
N GLY A 450 3.16 22.68 31.61
CA GLY A 450 1.90 22.57 30.91
C GLY A 450 1.22 23.92 30.62
N GLY A 451 -0.11 23.92 30.56
CA GLY A 451 -0.92 25.09 30.23
C GLY A 451 -2.42 24.82 30.33
N ASN A 452 -3.24 25.74 29.82
CA ASN A 452 -4.70 25.58 29.84
C ASN A 452 -5.28 25.48 28.43
N ILE A 453 -6.29 24.63 28.27
CA ILE A 453 -7.22 24.61 27.13
C ILE A 453 -8.51 25.28 27.60
N GLU A 454 -8.82 26.44 27.06
CA GLU A 454 -10.12 27.12 27.26
C GLU A 454 -11.09 26.70 26.15
N VAL A 455 -12.30 26.30 26.52
CA VAL A 455 -13.35 25.92 25.58
C VAL A 455 -14.28 27.10 25.36
N HIS A 456 -14.28 27.64 24.15
CA HIS A 456 -15.16 28.73 23.72
C HIS A 456 -16.15 28.25 22.66
N LEU A 457 -17.37 28.81 22.68
CA LEU A 457 -18.40 28.51 21.69
C LEU A 457 -18.52 29.63 20.65
N ASP A 458 -18.68 29.24 19.39
CA ASP A 458 -19.02 30.04 18.20
C ASP A 458 -17.99 31.09 17.75
N ALA A 459 -17.03 31.46 18.61
CA ALA A 459 -15.89 32.30 18.27
C ALA A 459 -14.72 32.09 19.26
N ALA A 460 -13.49 32.42 18.84
CA ALA A 460 -12.30 32.38 19.72
C ALA A 460 -12.40 33.29 20.95
N ASN A 461 -13.27 34.31 20.91
CA ASN A 461 -13.61 35.19 22.03
C ASN A 461 -15.09 35.07 22.46
N GLY A 462 -15.76 33.97 22.08
CA GLY A 462 -17.14 33.68 22.47
C GLY A 462 -17.27 33.23 23.92
N PRO A 463 -18.46 32.79 24.36
CA PRO A 463 -18.69 32.34 25.73
C PRO A 463 -17.74 31.21 26.13
N LYS A 464 -17.02 31.38 27.24
CA LYS A 464 -16.17 30.32 27.81
C LYS A 464 -17.01 29.37 28.65
N VAL A 465 -16.98 28.09 28.29
CA VAL A 465 -17.82 27.04 28.90
C VAL A 465 -17.00 26.01 29.67
N GLY A 466 -15.66 26.08 29.59
CA GLY A 466 -14.77 25.23 30.37
C GLY A 466 -13.31 25.66 30.30
N THR A 467 -12.54 25.22 31.28
CA THR A 467 -11.08 25.29 31.27
C THR A 467 -10.54 23.94 31.71
N LEU A 468 -9.64 23.38 30.92
CA LEU A 468 -8.95 22.13 31.20
C LEU A 468 -7.47 22.41 31.38
N ALA A 469 -6.93 22.02 32.53
CA ALA A 469 -5.52 22.15 32.84
C ALA A 469 -4.76 20.94 32.32
N VAL A 470 -3.75 21.17 31.48
CA VAL A 470 -2.77 20.17 31.07
C VAL A 470 -1.56 20.35 31.97
N GLU A 471 -1.23 19.32 32.73
CA GLU A 471 -0.06 19.29 33.62
C GLU A 471 1.19 18.77 32.89
N GLY A 472 2.37 18.98 33.50
CA GLY A 472 3.61 18.34 33.06
C GLY A 472 3.51 16.80 33.11
N THR A 473 3.76 16.15 31.98
CA THR A 473 3.78 14.70 31.83
C THR A 473 5.20 14.11 31.87
N GLY A 474 6.21 14.98 31.90
CA GLY A 474 7.63 14.60 32.03
C GLY A 474 8.36 14.42 30.70
N SER A 475 7.65 14.39 29.57
CA SER A 475 8.24 14.37 28.22
C SER A 475 7.23 14.84 27.17
N TRP A 476 7.70 15.35 26.04
CA TRP A 476 6.87 15.70 24.87
C TRP A 476 6.22 14.47 24.20
N ASN A 477 6.65 13.26 24.53
CA ASN A 477 6.12 12.00 23.99
C ASN A 477 5.47 11.09 25.05
N THR A 478 5.33 11.58 26.28
CA THR A 478 4.59 10.86 27.33
C THR A 478 3.22 11.50 27.44
N TYR A 479 2.18 10.82 26.96
CA TYR A 479 0.81 11.36 26.99
C TYR A 479 0.06 10.88 28.24
N SER A 480 -0.80 11.76 28.73
CA SER A 480 -1.81 11.46 29.74
C SER A 480 -3.11 12.15 29.38
N ASP A 481 -4.23 11.64 29.85
CA ASP A 481 -5.51 12.30 29.66
C ASP A 481 -5.62 13.42 30.71
N ALA A 482 -5.56 14.65 30.22
CA ALA A 482 -5.99 15.79 31.01
C ALA A 482 -7.52 15.84 30.98
N VAL A 483 -8.14 16.11 32.12
CA VAL A 483 -9.59 15.97 32.30
C VAL A 483 -10.17 17.13 33.10
N ALA A 484 -11.36 17.58 32.72
CA ALA A 484 -12.08 18.63 33.43
C ALA A 484 -13.60 18.45 33.36
N VAL A 485 -14.28 18.88 34.43
CA VAL A 485 -15.71 19.18 34.39
C VAL A 485 -15.87 20.60 33.85
N LEU A 486 -16.78 20.78 32.89
CA LEU A 486 -17.04 22.05 32.23
C LEU A 486 -17.68 23.05 33.20
N LYS A 487 -17.09 24.24 33.27
CA LYS A 487 -17.54 25.34 34.14
C LYS A 487 -17.39 26.67 33.42
N ASP A 488 -18.33 27.58 33.65
CA ASP A 488 -18.26 28.94 33.14
C ASP A 488 -17.16 29.77 33.85
N ASP A 489 -16.96 31.01 33.40
CA ASP A 489 -16.00 31.96 33.98
C ASP A 489 -16.25 32.28 35.47
N GLN A 490 -17.45 31.98 35.99
CA GLN A 490 -17.83 32.18 37.38
C GLN A 490 -17.68 30.91 38.22
N GLY A 491 -17.28 29.79 37.60
CA GLY A 491 -17.09 28.49 38.24
C GLY A 491 -18.37 27.65 38.38
N ASN A 492 -19.49 28.05 37.78
CA ASN A 492 -20.72 27.26 37.78
C ASN A 492 -20.62 26.13 36.75
N PRO A 493 -21.23 24.96 37.00
CA PRO A 493 -21.28 23.86 36.02
C PRO A 493 -21.93 24.29 34.70
N SER A 494 -21.31 23.94 33.57
CA SER A 494 -21.81 24.17 32.22
C SER A 494 -22.30 22.87 31.58
N VAL A 495 -23.43 22.95 30.86
CA VAL A 495 -23.90 21.86 29.98
C VAL A 495 -24.03 22.42 28.56
N ILE A 496 -23.21 21.92 27.64
CA ILE A 496 -23.24 22.36 26.23
C ILE A 496 -24.25 21.49 25.49
N THR A 497 -25.23 22.07 24.79
CA THR A 497 -26.25 21.34 24.01
C THR A 497 -26.39 21.97 22.62
N GLY A 498 -26.95 21.23 21.66
CA GLY A 498 -27.14 21.72 20.30
C GLY A 498 -25.86 21.80 19.47
N VAL A 499 -25.89 22.55 18.37
CA VAL A 499 -24.80 22.63 17.39
C VAL A 499 -24.01 23.93 17.57
N HIS A 500 -22.69 23.83 17.70
CA HIS A 500 -21.77 24.95 17.89
C HIS A 500 -20.49 24.80 17.08
N ASP A 501 -19.83 25.91 16.78
CA ASP A 501 -18.40 25.88 16.44
C ASP A 501 -17.61 25.88 17.76
N VAL A 502 -16.70 24.92 17.96
CA VAL A 502 -15.93 24.78 19.20
C VAL A 502 -14.53 25.31 18.98
N TYR A 503 -14.11 26.25 19.83
CA TYR A 503 -12.78 26.83 19.86
C TYR A 503 -12.03 26.35 21.10
N LEU A 504 -10.93 25.63 20.88
CA LEU A 504 -9.93 25.34 21.91
C LEU A 504 -8.89 26.45 21.90
N VAL A 505 -8.94 27.34 22.89
CA VAL A 505 -8.03 28.49 23.01
C VAL A 505 -6.92 28.14 24.00
N PHE A 506 -5.68 28.33 23.58
CA PHE A 506 -4.51 27.91 24.35
C PHE A 506 -4.03 29.06 25.23
N ALA A 507 -4.20 28.91 26.55
CA ALA A 507 -3.89 29.93 27.53
C ALA A 507 -2.67 29.57 28.38
N LYS A 508 -1.86 30.58 28.67
CA LYS A 508 -0.62 30.43 29.44
C LYS A 508 -0.91 30.14 30.91
N THR A 509 -0.12 29.25 31.51
CA THR A 509 0.10 29.20 32.96
C THR A 509 1.42 29.89 33.29
N ASN A 510 2.57 29.26 33.00
CA ASN A 510 3.90 29.77 33.32
C ASN A 510 4.89 29.70 32.14
N ASP A 511 4.73 28.74 31.23
CA ASP A 511 5.70 28.44 30.17
C ASP A 511 5.36 29.08 28.81
N THR A 512 6.34 29.13 27.91
CA THR A 512 6.16 29.62 26.52
C THR A 512 5.62 28.51 25.61
N TYR A 513 6.13 27.29 25.78
CA TYR A 513 5.63 26.08 25.11
C TYR A 513 4.80 25.28 26.11
N LEU A 514 3.53 25.09 25.79
CA LEU A 514 2.55 24.61 26.76
C LEU A 514 2.49 23.08 26.80
N TYR A 515 2.05 22.47 25.70
CA TYR A 515 1.85 21.02 25.57
C TYR A 515 1.74 20.66 24.08
N ASN A 516 1.84 19.37 23.77
CA ASN A 516 1.32 18.82 22.53
C ASN A 516 -0.09 18.27 22.79
N LEU A 517 -1.01 18.48 21.85
CA LEU A 517 -2.40 18.00 21.94
C LEU A 517 -2.64 17.00 20.82
N ASN A 518 -2.85 15.73 21.19
CA ASN A 518 -3.08 14.63 20.25
C ASN A 518 -4.55 14.56 19.84
N TRP A 519 -5.45 14.37 20.81
CA TRP A 519 -6.89 14.31 20.55
C TRP A 519 -7.68 14.81 21.76
N PHE A 520 -8.96 15.08 21.55
CA PHE A 520 -9.90 15.40 22.64
C PHE A 520 -11.28 14.76 22.40
N LYS A 521 -12.06 14.62 23.47
CA LYS A 521 -13.49 14.25 23.40
C LYS A 521 -14.25 14.87 24.56
N PHE A 522 -15.51 15.22 24.32
CA PHE A 522 -16.42 15.63 25.38
C PHE A 522 -17.09 14.43 26.03
N THR A 523 -17.55 14.59 27.27
CA THR A 523 -18.19 13.52 28.03
C THR A 523 -19.55 13.94 28.59
N THR A 524 -20.44 12.96 28.74
CA THR A 524 -21.74 13.10 29.42
C THR A 524 -21.66 12.79 30.93
N SER A 525 -20.49 12.36 31.41
CA SER A 525 -20.17 12.08 32.81
C SER A 525 -18.92 12.85 33.25
N ASP A 526 -18.63 12.85 34.55
CA ASP A 526 -17.44 13.47 35.14
C ASP A 526 -16.17 12.64 34.84
N PRO A 527 -15.31 13.08 33.89
CA PRO A 527 -14.15 12.29 33.50
C PRO A 527 -13.07 12.27 34.59
N THR A 528 -13.11 13.18 35.58
CA THR A 528 -12.11 13.27 36.64
C THR A 528 -12.17 12.12 37.65
N LYS A 529 -13.20 11.26 37.53
CA LYS A 529 -13.42 10.09 38.39
C LYS A 529 -13.45 8.78 37.63
N THR A 530 -13.77 8.82 36.33
CA THR A 530 -14.04 7.61 35.55
C THR A 530 -13.01 7.34 34.48
N ASP A 531 -12.22 8.31 34.03
CA ASP A 531 -11.24 8.07 32.97
C ASP A 531 -9.96 7.40 33.53
N ALA A 532 -9.64 6.18 33.08
CA ALA A 532 -8.50 5.43 33.59
C ALA A 532 -7.14 6.07 33.25
N TYR A 533 -7.08 6.83 32.16
CA TYR A 533 -5.85 7.38 31.60
C TYR A 533 -5.54 8.79 32.12
N ALA A 534 -6.45 9.33 32.94
CA ALA A 534 -6.22 10.51 33.76
C ALA A 534 -5.39 10.17 35.02
N ARG A 535 -4.77 11.18 35.62
CA ARG A 535 -4.18 11.06 36.97
C ARG A 535 -5.29 11.03 38.01
N LEU A 536 -5.82 9.84 38.29
CA LEU A 536 -6.85 9.64 39.30
C LEU A 536 -6.26 9.86 40.69
N LYS A 537 -6.82 10.84 41.40
CA LYS A 537 -6.40 11.15 42.77
C LYS A 537 -6.80 10.02 43.70
N ALA A 538 -5.86 9.56 44.52
CA ALA A 538 -6.11 8.43 45.42
C ALA A 538 -7.22 8.72 46.45
N ILE A 539 -7.38 10.00 46.82
CA ILE A 539 -8.45 10.45 47.71
C ILE A 539 -9.86 10.40 47.10
N HIS A 540 -9.99 10.19 45.77
CA HIS A 540 -11.29 10.03 45.11
C HIS A 540 -11.81 8.58 45.17
N ALA A 541 -11.25 7.75 46.05
CA ALA A 541 -11.79 6.42 46.32
C ALA A 541 -13.26 6.53 46.77
N GLU A 542 -14.12 5.73 46.15
CA GLU A 542 -15.55 5.64 46.48
C GLU A 542 -15.77 4.88 47.79
N GLY A 543 -14.80 4.05 48.18
CA GLY A 543 -14.70 3.49 49.53
C GLY A 543 -13.35 2.86 49.80
N SER A 544 -13.05 2.65 51.08
CA SER A 544 -11.78 2.10 51.53
C SER A 544 -11.91 1.35 52.86
N SER A 545 -10.91 0.51 53.18
CA SER A 545 -10.81 -0.22 54.45
C SER A 545 -9.36 -0.39 54.86
N GLY A 546 -9.07 -0.22 56.16
CA GLY A 546 -7.72 -0.43 56.72
C GLY A 546 -6.69 0.65 56.35
N LEU A 547 -7.14 1.83 55.92
CA LEU A 547 -6.29 2.97 55.56
C LEU A 547 -6.94 4.29 55.97
N SER A 548 -6.17 5.39 55.93
CA SER A 548 -6.61 6.75 56.20
C SER A 548 -6.68 7.58 54.92
N VAL A 549 -7.68 8.46 54.83
CA VAL A 549 -7.86 9.41 53.72
C VAL A 549 -7.45 10.80 54.21
N ASN A 550 -6.29 11.29 53.79
CA ASN A 550 -5.74 12.57 54.21
C ASN A 550 -6.09 13.64 53.16
N ALA A 551 -7.24 14.30 53.35
CA ALA A 551 -7.75 15.29 52.40
C ALA A 551 -6.86 16.53 52.26
N ASP A 552 -6.20 16.96 53.35
CA ASP A 552 -5.32 18.14 53.33
C ASP A 552 -4.06 17.90 52.50
N ALA A 553 -3.49 16.70 52.59
CA ALA A 553 -2.33 16.29 51.80
C ALA A 553 -2.71 15.74 50.41
N GLY A 554 -3.98 15.37 50.20
CA GLY A 554 -4.45 14.78 48.96
C GLY A 554 -3.98 13.34 48.74
N ILE A 555 -3.71 12.58 49.81
CA ILE A 555 -3.12 11.23 49.76
C ILE A 555 -3.93 10.21 50.57
N LEU A 556 -3.71 8.93 50.28
CA LEU A 556 -4.03 7.82 51.19
C LEU A 556 -2.77 7.49 52.00
N ASP A 557 -2.91 7.44 53.32
CA ASP A 557 -1.83 7.16 54.27
C ASP A 557 -2.30 6.15 55.35
N GLY A 558 -1.40 5.79 56.27
CA GLY A 558 -1.71 4.83 57.34
C GLY A 558 -2.20 3.46 56.83
N ILE A 559 -1.70 3.04 55.66
CA ILE A 559 -2.18 1.86 54.92
C ILE A 559 -1.73 0.58 55.63
N GLY A 560 -2.66 -0.24 56.12
CA GLY A 560 -2.36 -1.54 56.73
C GLY A 560 -2.15 -2.67 55.70
N ASN A 561 -1.61 -3.80 56.14
CA ASN A 561 -1.52 -5.01 55.32
C ASN A 561 -2.93 -5.58 55.03
N GLY A 562 -3.27 -5.72 53.75
CA GLY A 562 -4.61 -6.13 53.30
C GLY A 562 -5.62 -4.99 53.23
N ALA A 563 -5.20 -3.74 53.45
CA ALA A 563 -6.04 -2.58 53.22
C ALA A 563 -6.42 -2.46 51.73
N TYR A 564 -7.51 -1.76 51.44
CA TYR A 564 -7.90 -1.47 50.06
C TYR A 564 -8.59 -0.12 49.88
N ALA A 565 -8.50 0.42 48.67
CA ALA A 565 -9.31 1.52 48.16
C ALA A 565 -9.99 1.08 46.85
N PHE A 566 -11.27 1.42 46.65
CA PHE A 566 -11.98 1.11 45.41
C PHE A 566 -12.47 2.36 44.69
N TYR A 567 -12.45 2.32 43.35
CA TYR A 567 -12.83 3.39 42.45
C TYR A 567 -13.87 2.85 41.49
N LYS A 568 -15.03 3.51 41.43
CA LYS A 568 -16.20 2.99 40.73
C LYS A 568 -16.22 3.40 39.27
N GLY A 569 -16.52 2.45 38.38
CA GLY A 569 -16.81 2.72 36.98
C GLY A 569 -15.65 3.37 36.22
N ILE A 570 -14.43 2.87 36.43
CA ILE A 570 -13.25 3.27 35.69
C ILE A 570 -13.33 2.71 34.27
N ASP A 571 -13.31 3.59 33.28
CA ASP A 571 -13.31 3.29 31.85
C ASP A 571 -11.88 3.04 31.36
N LEU A 572 -11.56 1.76 31.17
CA LEU A 572 -10.29 1.23 30.66
C LEU A 572 -10.32 1.06 29.12
N GLY A 573 -11.35 1.59 28.44
CA GLY A 573 -11.44 1.62 26.98
C GLY A 573 -11.27 0.24 26.34
N SER A 574 -10.35 0.13 25.37
CA SER A 574 -10.05 -1.15 24.70
C SER A 574 -9.11 -2.07 25.48
N GLY A 575 -8.54 -1.62 26.59
CA GLY A 575 -7.52 -2.35 27.35
C GLY A 575 -6.44 -1.44 27.92
N ALA A 576 -6.20 -1.53 29.23
CA ALA A 576 -5.02 -0.94 29.87
C ALA A 576 -3.86 -1.96 29.91
N ALA A 577 -2.69 -1.54 29.42
CA ALA A 577 -1.50 -2.39 29.35
C ALA A 577 -0.51 -2.13 30.49
N GLY A 578 -0.63 -1.00 31.17
CA GLY A 578 0.19 -0.67 32.32
C GLY A 578 -0.50 0.27 33.29
N ILE A 579 0.08 0.39 34.47
CA ILE A 579 -0.33 1.31 35.53
C ILE A 579 0.90 2.02 36.08
N THR A 580 0.76 3.29 36.41
CA THR A 580 1.71 4.07 37.20
C THR A 580 1.06 4.50 38.49
N ALA A 581 1.74 4.32 39.62
CA ALA A 581 1.31 4.80 40.93
C ALA A 581 2.37 5.72 41.54
N HIS A 582 1.92 6.89 42.00
CA HIS A 582 2.75 7.85 42.72
C HIS A 582 2.73 7.55 44.21
N VAL A 583 3.84 7.03 44.71
CA VAL A 583 3.93 6.47 46.06
C VAL A 583 5.15 6.97 46.82
N SER A 584 5.07 6.92 48.14
CA SER A 584 6.23 7.02 49.04
C SER A 584 6.21 5.87 50.05
N SER A 585 7.36 5.49 50.59
CA SER A 585 7.45 4.41 51.57
C SER A 585 8.61 4.63 52.54
N GLY A 586 8.29 4.89 53.81
CA GLY A 586 9.28 4.88 54.89
C GLY A 586 9.48 3.50 55.54
N GLY A 587 8.77 2.48 55.06
CA GLY A 587 8.78 1.10 55.59
C GLY A 587 9.61 0.12 54.77
N GLN A 588 9.24 -1.17 54.83
CA GLN A 588 9.87 -2.24 54.05
C GLN A 588 9.32 -2.34 52.60
N GLY A 589 8.37 -1.47 52.24
CA GLY A 589 7.64 -1.59 50.99
C GLY A 589 6.61 -2.74 51.00
N GLY A 590 6.27 -3.23 49.82
CA GLY A 590 5.20 -4.21 49.63
C GLY A 590 4.74 -4.30 48.18
N THR A 591 3.45 -4.52 47.98
CA THR A 591 2.82 -4.47 46.65
C THR A 591 1.47 -3.77 46.68
N ILE A 592 1.06 -3.27 45.51
CA ILE A 592 -0.30 -2.83 45.23
C ILE A 592 -0.87 -3.77 44.16
N GLU A 593 -1.81 -4.63 44.54
CA GLU A 593 -2.55 -5.47 43.60
C GLU A 593 -3.66 -4.63 42.97
N VAL A 594 -3.72 -4.59 41.64
CA VAL A 594 -4.82 -3.99 40.87
C VAL A 594 -5.84 -5.08 40.57
N ARG A 595 -7.00 -5.01 41.22
CA ARG A 595 -8.09 -6.00 41.09
C ARG A 595 -9.32 -5.38 40.45
N LEU A 596 -10.06 -6.20 39.70
CA LEU A 596 -11.27 -5.78 39.00
C LEU A 596 -12.53 -6.35 39.67
N ASP A 597 -13.57 -5.53 39.80
CA ASP A 597 -14.93 -5.86 40.22
C ASP A 597 -15.10 -6.47 41.62
N GLY A 598 -14.04 -6.45 42.44
CA GLY A 598 -14.10 -6.83 43.84
C GLY A 598 -12.73 -6.93 44.52
N VAL A 599 -12.72 -6.86 45.85
CA VAL A 599 -11.50 -7.02 46.66
C VAL A 599 -10.84 -8.40 46.50
N ASP A 600 -11.64 -9.43 46.20
CA ASP A 600 -11.21 -10.79 45.87
C ASP A 600 -11.32 -11.09 44.36
N GLY A 601 -11.56 -10.07 43.54
CA GLY A 601 -11.68 -10.19 42.08
C GLY A 601 -10.35 -10.55 41.40
N PRO A 602 -10.36 -10.80 40.07
CA PRO A 602 -9.14 -11.12 39.33
C PRO A 602 -8.10 -10.01 39.47
N VAL A 603 -6.82 -10.40 39.64
CA VAL A 603 -5.69 -9.48 39.68
C VAL A 603 -5.28 -9.18 38.24
N ALA A 604 -5.52 -7.96 37.79
CA ALA A 604 -5.10 -7.49 36.48
C ALA A 604 -3.60 -7.13 36.45
N GLY A 605 -3.01 -6.74 37.58
CA GLY A 605 -1.57 -6.55 37.69
C GLY A 605 -1.13 -6.24 39.11
N THR A 606 0.18 -6.17 39.33
CA THR A 606 0.76 -5.93 40.66
C THR A 606 1.92 -4.95 40.56
N ILE A 607 1.84 -3.84 41.29
CA ILE A 607 2.92 -2.86 41.43
C ILE A 607 3.80 -3.26 42.61
N GLY A 608 5.08 -3.49 42.36
CA GLY A 608 6.07 -3.70 43.42
C GLY A 608 6.48 -2.37 44.06
N VAL A 609 6.35 -2.24 45.38
CA VAL A 609 6.79 -1.06 46.13
C VAL A 609 8.08 -1.42 46.89
N PRO A 610 9.25 -0.87 46.51
CA PRO A 610 10.49 -1.10 47.24
C PRO A 610 10.52 -0.30 48.56
N ALA A 611 11.48 -0.60 49.43
CA ALA A 611 11.78 0.21 50.60
C ALA A 611 12.44 1.54 50.19
N LEU A 612 11.65 2.61 50.10
CA LEU A 612 12.11 3.94 49.64
C LEU A 612 12.80 4.77 50.74
N GLY A 613 12.67 4.35 52.00
CA GLY A 613 13.40 4.88 53.16
C GLY A 613 12.88 6.18 53.75
N ASP A 614 11.93 6.88 53.10
CA ASP A 614 11.33 8.13 53.58
C ASP A 614 9.87 8.27 53.09
N TRP A 615 8.99 8.74 53.96
CA TRP A 615 7.58 9.03 53.68
C TRP A 615 7.37 10.28 52.81
N ASN A 616 8.40 11.13 52.69
CA ASN A 616 8.36 12.33 51.86
C ASN A 616 9.09 12.15 50.52
N ASN A 617 9.74 11.01 50.31
CA ASN A 617 10.38 10.69 49.04
C ASN A 617 9.37 10.00 48.12
N TRP A 618 8.75 10.80 47.24
CA TRP A 618 7.76 10.32 46.29
C TRP A 618 8.38 9.89 44.97
N VAL A 619 7.95 8.74 44.48
CA VAL A 619 8.39 8.18 43.19
C VAL A 619 7.18 7.65 42.42
N ASP A 620 7.31 7.65 41.09
CA ASP A 620 6.35 7.01 40.20
C ASP A 620 6.83 5.59 39.93
N LEU A 621 6.03 4.59 40.32
CA LEU A 621 6.31 3.18 40.09
C LEU A 621 5.37 2.65 39.01
N MET A 622 5.94 1.94 38.04
CA MET A 622 5.21 1.40 36.91
C MET A 622 5.07 -0.12 37.01
N ALA A 623 3.98 -0.66 36.49
CA ALA A 623 3.78 -2.10 36.37
C ALA A 623 2.93 -2.44 35.14
N ASN A 624 3.11 -3.66 34.64
CA ASN A 624 2.33 -4.21 33.55
C ASN A 624 0.94 -4.64 34.06
N ILE A 625 -0.07 -4.42 33.22
CA ILE A 625 -1.46 -4.85 33.43
C ILE A 625 -1.83 -5.85 32.32
N ASP A 626 -2.60 -6.86 32.68
CA ASP A 626 -3.26 -7.78 31.76
C ASP A 626 -4.42 -7.07 31.06
N ASP A 627 -4.16 -6.62 29.82
CA ASP A 627 -5.11 -5.91 28.96
C ASP A 627 -6.29 -6.79 28.50
N SER A 628 -6.15 -8.12 28.58
CA SER A 628 -7.27 -9.04 28.33
C SER A 628 -8.30 -9.06 29.44
N LEU A 629 -7.89 -8.67 30.66
CA LEU A 629 -8.77 -8.49 31.82
C LEU A 629 -9.21 -7.03 31.97
N ALA A 630 -8.29 -6.08 31.81
CA ALA A 630 -8.51 -4.66 32.08
C ALA A 630 -9.01 -3.88 30.86
N ASN A 631 -10.16 -4.26 30.30
CA ASN A 631 -10.83 -3.56 29.19
C ASN A 631 -12.28 -3.20 29.53
N GLY A 632 -12.86 -2.20 28.87
CA GLY A 632 -14.21 -1.72 29.18
C GLY A 632 -14.29 -0.99 30.52
N VAL A 633 -15.47 -1.04 31.17
CA VAL A 633 -15.73 -0.29 32.41
C VAL A 633 -15.74 -1.25 33.60
N HIS A 634 -14.90 -0.98 34.61
CA HIS A 634 -14.74 -1.82 35.79
C HIS A 634 -14.74 -1.00 37.09
N ASP A 635 -15.11 -1.66 38.20
CA ASP A 635 -14.76 -1.15 39.52
C ASP A 635 -13.33 -1.59 39.85
N VAL A 636 -12.43 -0.64 40.07
CA VAL A 636 -11.00 -0.90 40.31
C VAL A 636 -10.70 -0.89 41.80
N TYR A 637 -10.13 -1.99 42.30
CA TYR A 637 -9.68 -2.14 43.69
C TYR A 637 -8.15 -2.13 43.73
N LEU A 638 -7.57 -1.20 44.49
CA LEU A 638 -6.15 -1.21 44.84
C LEU A 638 -6.01 -1.87 46.21
N VAL A 639 -5.45 -3.08 46.24
CA VAL A 639 -5.26 -3.88 47.47
C VAL A 639 -3.78 -3.87 47.87
N PHE A 640 -3.50 -3.39 49.07
CA PHE A 640 -2.14 -3.17 49.54
C PHE A 640 -1.65 -4.38 50.35
N ARG A 641 -0.48 -4.91 50.02
CA ARG A 641 0.18 -5.99 50.76
C ARG A 641 1.54 -5.53 51.26
N GLY A 642 1.83 -5.75 52.53
CA GLY A 642 3.16 -5.48 53.07
C GLY A 642 4.17 -6.56 52.73
N ALA A 643 5.43 -6.15 52.55
CA ALA A 643 6.54 -7.10 52.47
C ALA A 643 6.57 -7.96 53.75
N GLY A 644 6.55 -9.29 53.58
CA GLY A 644 6.49 -10.23 54.72
C GLY A 644 5.25 -10.10 55.62
N GLY A 645 4.19 -9.44 55.15
CA GLY A 645 2.97 -9.17 55.92
C GLY A 645 3.05 -7.98 56.88
N SER A 646 4.02 -7.08 56.71
CA SER A 646 4.16 -5.85 57.51
C SER A 646 3.07 -4.82 57.22
N ASP A 647 2.69 -4.00 58.21
CA ASP A 647 1.83 -2.84 57.95
C ASP A 647 2.65 -1.68 57.32
N TYR A 648 1.95 -0.73 56.69
CA TYR A 648 2.51 0.49 56.10
C TYR A 648 3.43 0.23 54.89
N PRO A 649 2.93 -0.42 53.82
CA PRO A 649 3.73 -0.63 52.61
C PRO A 649 4.04 0.67 51.88
N CYS A 650 3.11 1.64 51.84
CA CYS A 650 3.29 2.94 51.19
C CYS A 650 2.24 3.99 51.63
N ASN A 651 2.46 5.24 51.19
CA ASN A 651 1.40 6.22 50.95
C ASN A 651 1.13 6.28 49.44
N LEU A 652 -0.10 6.60 49.04
CA LEU A 652 -0.52 6.71 47.64
C LEU A 652 -1.11 8.11 47.37
N GLY A 653 -0.57 8.82 46.38
CA GLY A 653 -1.07 10.14 45.97
C GLY A 653 -2.04 10.08 44.79
N TRP A 654 -1.60 9.49 43.69
CA TRP A 654 -2.40 9.30 42.49
C TRP A 654 -1.96 8.03 41.75
N PHE A 655 -2.80 7.57 40.83
CA PHE A 655 -2.45 6.51 39.88
C PHE A 655 -3.06 6.81 38.51
N THR A 656 -2.50 6.22 37.46
CA THR A 656 -3.02 6.34 36.09
C THR A 656 -2.68 5.08 35.31
N PHE A 657 -3.53 4.72 34.36
CA PHE A 657 -3.28 3.63 33.44
C PHE A 657 -2.64 4.13 32.14
N THR A 658 -2.03 3.22 31.39
CA THR A 658 -1.51 3.48 30.05
C THR A 658 -1.90 2.37 29.09
N THR A 659 -2.16 2.72 27.84
CA THR A 659 -2.32 1.78 26.73
C THR A 659 -0.97 1.33 26.15
N VAL A 660 0.14 1.97 26.56
CA VAL A 660 1.48 1.73 26.00
C VAL A 660 2.07 0.43 26.58
N LYS A 661 1.71 -0.69 25.96
CA LYS A 661 2.28 -2.01 26.26
C LYS A 661 3.77 -2.07 25.90
N GLY A 662 4.22 -1.47 24.80
CA GLY A 662 5.58 -1.73 24.30
C GLY A 662 5.77 -3.20 23.86
N LYS A 663 6.90 -3.50 23.21
CA LYS A 663 7.18 -4.82 22.63
C LYS A 663 7.82 -5.74 23.68
N ALA A 664 7.29 -6.96 23.83
CA ALA A 664 7.94 -7.99 24.63
C ALA A 664 9.32 -8.31 24.05
N ARG A 665 10.35 -8.27 24.89
CA ARG A 665 11.76 -8.41 24.51
C ARG A 665 12.46 -9.38 25.43
N ASP A 666 13.21 -10.31 24.86
CA ASP A 666 14.12 -11.17 25.61
C ASP A 666 15.38 -10.36 25.98
N ALA A 667 15.70 -10.26 27.28
CA ALA A 667 16.88 -9.54 27.78
C ALA A 667 18.20 -10.08 27.20
N TYR A 668 18.23 -11.36 26.78
CA TYR A 668 19.42 -12.03 26.24
C TYR A 668 19.58 -11.89 24.73
N ALA A 669 18.59 -11.31 24.04
CA ALA A 669 18.64 -11.06 22.59
C ALA A 669 19.43 -9.79 22.26
N LYS A 670 19.57 -9.51 20.95
CA LYS A 670 20.05 -8.22 20.43
C LYS A 670 18.94 -7.18 20.59
N LEU A 671 19.15 -6.20 21.47
CA LEU A 671 18.22 -5.09 21.72
C LEU A 671 18.78 -3.83 21.06
N GLU A 672 18.14 -3.36 20.00
CA GLU A 672 18.52 -2.08 19.39
C GLU A 672 18.05 -0.90 20.25
N ALA A 673 18.87 0.13 20.35
CA ALA A 673 18.63 1.25 21.26
C ALA A 673 17.60 2.24 20.71
N GLU A 674 17.52 2.37 19.41
CA GLU A 674 16.49 3.14 18.70
C GLU A 674 15.10 2.51 18.84
N ASN A 675 15.00 1.24 19.23
CA ASN A 675 13.73 0.55 19.53
C ASN A 675 13.25 0.79 20.97
N TYR A 676 13.39 2.03 21.47
CA TYR A 676 12.89 2.43 22.78
C TYR A 676 11.35 2.60 22.78
N THR A 677 10.74 2.49 23.95
CA THR A 677 9.29 2.71 24.17
C THR A 677 8.96 4.17 24.48
N GLY A 678 9.84 4.85 25.23
CA GLY A 678 9.76 6.28 25.52
C GLY A 678 11.12 6.82 25.91
N GLY A 679 11.35 8.12 25.81
CA GLY A 679 12.64 8.71 26.13
C GLY A 679 12.70 10.22 25.93
N ALA A 680 13.84 10.80 26.31
CA ALA A 680 14.11 12.23 26.15
C ALA A 680 15.61 12.51 25.96
N GLY A 681 15.93 13.64 25.33
CA GLY A 681 17.28 14.20 25.28
C GLY A 681 18.22 13.61 24.23
N PHE A 682 17.67 12.93 23.21
CA PHE A 682 18.42 12.38 22.08
C PHE A 682 17.56 12.36 20.79
N GLY A 683 18.20 12.17 19.65
CA GLY A 683 17.57 11.86 18.37
C GLY A 683 18.01 10.50 17.84
N THR A 684 17.70 10.20 16.59
CA THR A 684 18.20 9.04 15.84
C THR A 684 18.97 9.49 14.61
N GLU A 685 20.00 8.74 14.23
CA GLU A 685 20.78 8.96 13.00
C GLU A 685 21.06 7.63 12.30
N ASN A 686 21.30 7.71 10.99
CA ASN A 686 21.77 6.59 10.16
C ASN A 686 23.23 6.81 9.76
N GLY A 687 24.05 5.79 9.89
CA GLY A 687 25.47 5.88 9.55
C GLY A 687 26.24 4.59 9.80
N GLY A 688 27.28 4.32 9.00
CA GLY A 688 28.07 3.10 9.16
C GLY A 688 27.29 1.79 8.97
N GLY A 689 26.16 1.83 8.25
CA GLY A 689 25.27 0.67 8.02
C GLY A 689 24.33 0.35 9.19
N GLN A 690 24.11 1.29 10.13
CA GLN A 690 23.25 1.08 11.30
C GLN A 690 22.40 2.34 11.59
N THR A 691 21.30 2.16 12.32
CA THR A 691 20.48 3.23 12.92
C THR A 691 20.70 3.20 14.42
N TYR A 692 20.95 4.35 15.05
CA TYR A 692 21.31 4.41 16.46
C TYR A 692 20.78 5.68 17.15
N LEU A 693 20.76 5.67 18.49
CA LEU A 693 20.51 6.88 19.27
C LEU A 693 21.71 7.83 19.14
N ALA A 694 21.44 9.09 18.80
CA ALA A 694 22.44 10.11 18.53
C ALA A 694 22.12 11.43 19.23
N GLY A 695 23.10 12.34 19.25
CA GLY A 695 22.94 13.66 19.85
C GLY A 695 22.75 13.64 21.38
N ILE A 696 23.10 12.53 22.04
CA ILE A 696 22.93 12.33 23.49
C ILE A 696 23.80 13.35 24.24
N ASN A 697 23.15 14.33 24.87
CA ASN A 697 23.83 15.40 25.61
C ASN A 697 23.39 15.40 27.08
N ALA A 698 24.35 15.26 27.99
CA ALA A 698 24.09 15.17 29.43
C ALA A 698 23.35 16.38 30.01
N ALA A 699 23.47 17.56 29.39
CA ALA A 699 22.77 18.76 29.84
C ALA A 699 21.23 18.62 29.79
N ASN A 700 20.72 17.66 29.01
CA ASN A 700 19.29 17.43 28.81
C ASN A 700 18.73 16.31 29.69
N ASN A 701 19.52 15.78 30.64
CA ASN A 701 19.17 14.60 31.45
C ASN A 701 18.59 13.43 30.63
N PRO A 702 19.29 12.98 29.57
CA PRO A 702 18.72 12.08 28.58
C PRO A 702 18.53 10.65 29.13
N TYR A 703 17.43 10.01 28.73
CA TYR A 703 17.12 8.63 29.10
C TYR A 703 16.28 7.93 28.04
N ALA A 704 16.47 6.61 27.88
CA ALA A 704 15.64 5.73 27.07
C ALA A 704 14.95 4.67 27.95
N MET A 705 13.66 4.42 27.71
CA MET A 705 12.82 3.47 28.43
C MET A 705 12.42 2.32 27.49
N TYR A 706 12.52 1.09 27.95
CA TYR A 706 12.14 -0.13 27.22
C TYR A 706 11.16 -0.92 28.07
N ASN A 707 9.91 -1.03 27.60
CA ASN A 707 8.89 -1.80 28.30
C ASN A 707 8.97 -3.31 27.96
N TYR A 708 8.53 -4.18 28.88
CA TYR A 708 8.50 -5.65 28.78
C TYR A 708 9.84 -6.30 28.40
N ILE A 709 10.93 -5.93 29.07
CA ILE A 709 12.17 -6.72 29.00
C ILE A 709 12.06 -7.88 29.99
N ASP A 710 12.04 -9.11 29.46
CA ASP A 710 11.99 -10.33 30.25
C ASP A 710 13.41 -10.86 30.53
N PHE A 711 13.80 -10.83 31.80
CA PHE A 711 15.06 -11.38 32.31
C PHE A 711 14.98 -12.89 32.59
N GLY A 712 13.86 -13.54 32.33
CA GLY A 712 13.65 -14.97 32.57
C GLY A 712 13.72 -15.33 34.05
N SER A 713 13.93 -16.62 34.35
CA SER A 713 13.96 -17.13 35.73
C SER A 713 15.31 -17.00 36.44
N THR A 714 16.35 -16.55 35.73
CA THR A 714 17.73 -16.53 36.23
C THR A 714 18.31 -15.14 35.98
N SER A 715 18.85 -14.47 37.00
CA SER A 715 19.42 -13.14 36.79
C SER A 715 20.63 -13.17 35.85
N PRO A 716 20.77 -12.22 34.91
CA PRO A 716 22.00 -12.05 34.15
C PRO A 716 23.13 -11.62 35.07
N THR A 717 24.37 -11.87 34.64
CA THR A 717 25.58 -11.46 35.36
C THR A 717 26.23 -10.22 34.75
N LYS A 718 25.96 -9.92 33.48
CA LYS A 718 26.54 -8.80 32.73
C LYS A 718 25.54 -8.14 31.81
N MET A 719 25.84 -6.90 31.46
CA MET A 719 25.28 -6.17 30.34
C MET A 719 26.41 -5.87 29.34
N HIS A 720 26.11 -5.94 28.05
CA HIS A 720 26.98 -5.53 26.96
C HIS A 720 26.31 -4.43 26.15
N VAL A 721 27.10 -3.42 25.77
CA VAL A 721 26.62 -2.24 25.05
C VAL A 721 27.52 -2.00 23.85
N GLN A 722 26.95 -1.74 22.68
CA GLN A 722 27.66 -1.24 21.52
C GLN A 722 27.40 0.26 21.35
N ALA A 723 28.46 1.06 21.46
CA ALA A 723 28.38 2.52 21.37
C ALA A 723 29.63 3.10 20.67
N ALA A 724 29.50 4.34 20.18
CA ALA A 724 30.57 5.09 19.54
C ALA A 724 30.69 6.48 20.16
N SER A 725 31.91 6.99 20.34
CA SER A 725 32.13 8.33 20.90
C SER A 725 33.37 8.97 20.30
N ASP A 726 33.24 10.24 19.92
CA ASP A 726 34.37 11.09 19.55
C ASP A 726 34.82 12.01 20.71
N THR A 727 34.22 11.84 21.89
CA THR A 727 34.55 12.60 23.10
C THR A 727 35.17 11.69 24.16
N ALA A 728 35.22 12.14 25.42
CA ALA A 728 35.61 11.28 26.54
C ALA A 728 34.56 10.18 26.84
N GLY A 729 33.35 10.27 26.28
CA GLY A 729 32.26 9.35 26.54
C GLY A 729 31.45 9.71 27.79
N GLY A 730 30.86 8.72 28.43
CA GLY A 730 29.96 8.89 29.58
C GLY A 730 29.58 7.56 30.23
N THR A 731 28.47 7.56 30.97
CA THR A 731 27.96 6.36 31.65
C THR A 731 26.50 6.09 31.31
N ILE A 732 26.14 4.81 31.30
CA ILE A 732 24.77 4.32 31.15
C ILE A 732 24.37 3.69 32.48
N GLU A 733 23.49 4.35 33.23
CA GLU A 733 22.92 3.82 34.47
C GLU A 733 21.61 3.09 34.15
N VAL A 734 21.56 1.80 34.46
CA VAL A 734 20.41 0.93 34.14
C VAL A 734 19.51 0.79 35.36
N ARG A 735 18.27 1.24 35.25
CA ARG A 735 17.25 1.14 36.30
C ARG A 735 16.05 0.32 35.87
N ILE A 736 15.34 -0.25 36.84
CA ILE A 736 14.10 -0.99 36.60
C ILE A 736 12.88 -0.30 37.22
N ASP A 737 11.75 -0.39 36.53
CA ASP A 737 10.38 -0.05 36.94
C ASP A 737 10.11 1.43 37.31
N SER A 738 11.15 2.26 37.34
CA SER A 738 11.07 3.72 37.52
C SER A 738 12.39 4.42 37.13
N LEU A 739 12.32 5.69 36.71
CA LEU A 739 13.49 6.56 36.52
C LEU A 739 14.33 6.72 37.78
N ASN A 740 13.72 6.56 38.96
CA ASN A 740 14.37 6.59 40.26
C ASN A 740 14.41 5.20 40.92
N GLY A 741 14.04 4.15 40.19
CA GLY A 741 13.97 2.77 40.66
C GLY A 741 15.36 2.16 40.92
N PRO A 742 15.43 0.89 41.35
CA PRO A 742 16.69 0.22 41.66
C PRO A 742 17.66 0.25 40.47
N VAL A 743 18.93 0.58 40.74
CA VAL A 743 20.01 0.45 39.74
C VAL A 743 20.46 -1.00 39.70
N ILE A 744 20.46 -1.60 38.50
CA ILE A 744 20.89 -2.99 38.29
C ILE A 744 22.28 -3.09 37.65
N ALA A 745 22.69 -2.08 36.88
CA ALA A 745 24.01 -2.01 36.23
C ALA A 745 24.44 -0.55 35.97
N THR A 746 25.75 -0.32 35.79
CA THR A 746 26.30 0.96 35.35
C THR A 746 27.46 0.72 34.40
N ASP A 747 27.26 0.99 33.10
CA ASP A 747 28.28 0.83 32.06
C ASP A 747 29.02 2.15 31.79
N THR A 748 30.31 2.05 31.47
CA THR A 748 31.15 3.20 31.10
C THR A 748 31.51 3.09 29.63
N VAL A 749 31.06 4.05 28.82
CA VAL A 749 31.42 4.19 27.41
C VAL A 749 32.55 5.19 27.31
N ALA A 750 33.71 4.75 26.82
CA ALA A 750 34.86 5.62 26.58
C ALA A 750 34.91 6.12 25.12
N GLY A 751 35.75 7.12 24.85
CA GLY A 751 36.03 7.59 23.48
C GLY A 751 36.53 6.47 22.57
N THR A 752 35.84 6.26 21.44
CA THR A 752 36.20 5.24 20.43
C THR A 752 36.97 5.83 19.25
N GLY A 753 37.03 7.17 19.15
CA GLY A 753 37.74 7.92 18.12
C GLY A 753 36.91 8.21 16.87
N GLY A 754 35.59 8.32 17.04
CA GLY A 754 34.66 8.79 16.00
C GLY A 754 33.21 8.42 16.31
N TRP A 755 32.26 9.27 15.90
CA TRP A 755 30.81 9.12 16.16
C TRP A 755 30.16 7.88 15.53
N GLN A 756 30.82 7.25 14.55
CA GLN A 756 30.35 6.03 13.87
C GLN A 756 31.32 4.86 14.03
N LYS A 757 32.31 4.98 14.94
CA LYS A 757 33.28 3.92 15.21
C LYS A 757 32.84 3.14 16.44
N PHE A 758 31.93 2.20 16.23
CA PHE A 758 31.29 1.43 17.29
C PHE A 758 32.25 0.42 17.96
N ALA A 759 32.16 0.32 19.27
CA ALA A 759 32.86 -0.65 20.10
C ALA A 759 31.93 -1.23 21.17
N VAL A 760 32.22 -2.45 21.63
CA VAL A 760 31.45 -3.12 22.69
C VAL A 760 32.12 -2.91 24.04
N THR A 761 31.36 -2.39 24.99
CA THR A 761 31.68 -2.26 26.43
C THR A 761 30.83 -3.24 27.24
N SER A 762 31.14 -3.40 28.54
CA SER A 762 30.38 -4.29 29.41
C SER A 762 30.40 -3.86 30.88
N ALA A 763 29.29 -4.09 31.57
CA ALA A 763 29.14 -3.85 33.01
C ALA A 763 28.64 -5.10 33.74
N ASP A 764 28.99 -5.23 35.01
CA ASP A 764 28.43 -6.27 35.88
C ASP A 764 27.01 -5.89 36.32
N VAL A 765 26.11 -6.88 36.35
CA VAL A 765 24.77 -6.74 36.95
C VAL A 765 24.91 -7.00 38.45
N THR A 766 24.74 -5.95 39.25
CA THR A 766 25.06 -5.96 40.69
C THR A 766 23.86 -6.21 41.58
N THR A 767 22.65 -5.96 41.07
CA THR A 767 21.38 -6.25 41.74
C THR A 767 20.65 -7.35 40.97
N PRO A 768 20.32 -8.51 41.58
CA PRO A 768 19.60 -9.57 40.90
C PRO A 768 18.25 -9.11 40.33
N VAL A 769 17.94 -9.53 39.11
CA VAL A 769 16.71 -9.16 38.38
C VAL A 769 16.19 -10.37 37.60
N THR A 770 14.88 -10.65 37.64
CA THR A 770 14.25 -11.80 36.98
C THR A 770 12.84 -11.46 36.55
N GLY A 771 12.35 -12.06 35.47
CA GLY A 771 11.02 -11.83 34.94
C GLY A 771 10.89 -10.51 34.17
N PRO A 772 9.66 -10.11 33.83
CA PRO A 772 9.40 -8.93 33.01
C PRO A 772 9.54 -7.64 33.83
N HIS A 773 10.28 -6.68 33.29
CA HIS A 773 10.49 -5.36 33.88
C HIS A 773 10.41 -4.24 32.83
N ILE A 774 10.22 -3.02 33.30
CA ILE A 774 10.47 -1.81 32.50
C ILE A 774 11.91 -1.39 32.76
N VAL A 775 12.73 -1.26 31.72
CA VAL A 775 14.16 -0.90 31.85
C VAL A 775 14.39 0.53 31.39
N PHE A 776 15.06 1.32 32.22
CA PHE A 776 15.51 2.67 31.91
C PHE A 776 17.03 2.70 31.75
N LEU A 777 17.52 3.27 30.65
CA LEU A 777 18.91 3.62 30.42
C LEU A 777 19.06 5.13 30.60
N LEU A 778 19.71 5.57 31.68
CA LEU A 778 19.98 6.98 31.95
C LEU A 778 21.41 7.31 31.50
N PHE A 779 21.56 8.28 30.60
CA PHE A 779 22.88 8.64 30.07
C PHE A 779 23.45 9.84 30.82
N LYS A 780 24.56 9.63 31.52
CA LYS A 780 25.18 10.62 32.42
C LYS A 780 26.61 10.96 32.01
N GLY A 781 27.01 12.20 32.24
CA GLY A 781 28.36 12.70 31.93
C GLY A 781 28.38 14.21 31.76
N THR A 782 29.22 14.72 30.87
CA THR A 782 29.32 16.15 30.54
C THR A 782 29.33 16.37 29.03
N GLY A 783 28.52 17.30 28.54
CA GLY A 783 28.40 17.60 27.10
C GLY A 783 27.81 16.42 26.29
N TYR A 784 28.26 16.28 25.04
CA TYR A 784 27.89 15.16 24.17
C TYR A 784 28.63 13.87 24.57
N LEU A 785 27.87 12.79 24.76
CA LEU A 785 28.35 11.56 25.39
C LEU A 785 28.83 10.54 24.35
N PHE A 786 27.90 9.89 23.66
CA PHE A 786 28.13 8.81 22.71
C PHE A 786 26.88 8.61 21.84
N ASN A 787 27.06 7.91 20.72
CA ASN A 787 25.98 7.29 19.98
C ASN A 787 25.80 5.85 20.49
N LEU A 788 24.56 5.45 20.76
CA LEU A 788 24.23 4.13 21.29
C LEU A 788 23.45 3.34 20.25
N ASP A 789 24.01 2.20 19.82
CA ASP A 789 23.43 1.36 18.77
C ASP A 789 22.58 0.25 19.38
N LYS A 790 23.18 -0.59 20.22
CA LYS A 790 22.49 -1.79 20.76
C LYS A 790 23.07 -2.28 22.06
N PHE A 791 22.32 -3.12 22.74
CA PHE A 791 22.72 -3.73 24.00
C PHE A 791 22.12 -5.14 24.18
N THR A 792 22.66 -5.88 25.14
CA THR A 792 22.14 -7.19 25.57
C THR A 792 22.55 -7.48 27.01
N PHE A 793 21.77 -8.30 27.71
CA PHE A 793 22.15 -8.90 29.00
C PHE A 793 22.66 -10.35 28.83
N GLY A 794 22.78 -10.82 27.59
CA GLY A 794 23.28 -12.14 27.21
C GLY A 794 24.70 -12.14 26.65
N ASP A 795 24.96 -13.09 25.74
CA ASP A 795 26.27 -13.23 25.11
C ASP A 795 26.52 -12.07 24.11
N PRO A 796 27.65 -11.35 24.18
CA PRO A 796 27.91 -10.20 23.30
C PRO A 796 27.97 -10.54 21.80
N SER A 797 28.15 -11.81 21.42
CA SER A 797 28.15 -12.23 20.02
C SER A 797 26.82 -11.99 19.30
N VAL A 798 25.70 -11.87 20.03
CA VAL A 798 24.39 -11.54 19.44
C VAL A 798 24.38 -10.15 18.81
N LEU A 799 25.23 -9.23 19.29
CA LEU A 799 25.30 -7.86 18.77
C LEU A 799 25.84 -7.82 17.33
N SER A 800 26.75 -8.73 16.97
CA SER A 800 27.32 -8.78 15.60
C SER A 800 26.67 -9.83 14.70
N ALA A 801 25.59 -10.48 15.15
CA ALA A 801 24.87 -11.45 14.33
C ALA A 801 24.10 -10.73 13.20
N PRO A 802 24.17 -11.25 11.95
CA PRO A 802 23.38 -10.69 10.85
C PRO A 802 21.89 -10.78 11.18
N ASP A 803 21.13 -9.79 10.71
CA ASP A 803 19.68 -9.83 10.81
C ASP A 803 19.15 -11.08 10.10
N LYS A 804 18.21 -11.74 10.76
CA LYS A 804 17.51 -12.89 10.21
C LYS A 804 16.10 -12.44 9.84
N PRO A 805 15.52 -12.98 8.75
CA PRO A 805 14.10 -12.84 8.49
C PRO A 805 13.30 -13.15 9.75
N PRO A 806 12.22 -12.39 10.03
CA PRO A 806 11.41 -12.62 11.20
C PRO A 806 10.92 -14.07 11.21
N VAL A 807 10.99 -14.70 12.38
CA VAL A 807 10.36 -16.01 12.57
C VAL A 807 8.86 -15.76 12.65
N THR A 808 8.12 -16.31 11.69
CA THR A 808 6.66 -16.32 11.67
C THR A 808 6.13 -16.97 12.95
N VAL A 809 5.20 -16.31 13.63
CA VAL A 809 4.55 -16.86 14.83
C VAL A 809 3.70 -18.05 14.39
N PRO A 810 3.87 -19.24 15.01
CA PRO A 810 3.03 -20.38 14.67
C PRO A 810 1.56 -20.10 14.96
N ASP A 811 0.70 -20.42 14.02
CA ASP A 811 -0.75 -20.38 14.17
C ASP A 811 -1.41 -21.66 13.60
N SER A 812 -2.74 -21.68 13.60
CA SER A 812 -3.54 -22.80 13.08
C SER A 812 -4.50 -22.37 11.97
N ILE A 813 -4.29 -21.19 11.38
CA ILE A 813 -5.16 -20.61 10.36
C ILE A 813 -4.50 -20.87 9.01
N PRO A 814 -5.07 -21.74 8.15
CA PRO A 814 -4.51 -21.94 6.82
C PRO A 814 -4.55 -20.65 5.99
N PRO A 815 -3.56 -20.43 5.11
CA PRO A 815 -3.57 -19.30 4.21
C PRO A 815 -4.71 -19.42 3.19
N GLY A 816 -5.09 -18.29 2.59
CA GLY A 816 -5.99 -18.25 1.45
C GLY A 816 -5.46 -19.03 0.24
N ASP A 817 -6.37 -19.41 -0.65
CA ASP A 817 -6.00 -20.04 -1.92
C ASP A 817 -5.36 -19.03 -2.88
N VAL A 818 -4.67 -19.55 -3.90
CA VAL A 818 -4.24 -18.73 -5.03
C VAL A 818 -5.44 -18.35 -5.89
N GLU A 819 -5.35 -17.20 -6.56
CA GLU A 819 -6.42 -16.65 -7.40
C GLU A 819 -5.97 -16.49 -8.86
N ASN A 820 -6.92 -16.24 -9.77
CA ASN A 820 -6.70 -15.87 -11.17
C ASN A 820 -5.71 -16.77 -11.91
N VAL A 821 -5.81 -18.09 -11.71
CA VAL A 821 -4.84 -19.03 -12.27
C VAL A 821 -4.99 -19.13 -13.79
N GLN A 822 -3.90 -18.80 -14.48
CA GLN A 822 -3.76 -18.89 -15.92
C GLN A 822 -2.86 -20.07 -16.28
N ALA A 823 -3.29 -20.87 -17.24
CA ALA A 823 -2.52 -22.00 -17.75
C ALA A 823 -2.12 -21.78 -19.21
N ILE A 824 -0.83 -21.90 -19.49
CA ILE A 824 -0.26 -21.96 -20.84
C ILE A 824 0.18 -23.40 -21.10
N ARG A 825 -0.45 -24.04 -22.08
CA ARG A 825 -0.08 -25.38 -22.52
C ARG A 825 0.67 -25.30 -23.84
N ASP A 826 1.95 -25.64 -23.82
CA ASP A 826 2.89 -25.45 -24.92
C ASP A 826 3.64 -26.76 -25.22
N GLN A 827 3.31 -27.39 -26.36
CA GLN A 827 3.91 -28.67 -26.80
C GLN A 827 3.96 -29.77 -25.72
N GLY A 828 2.98 -29.79 -24.81
CA GLY A 828 2.88 -30.76 -23.71
C GLY A 828 3.49 -30.30 -22.38
N ALA A 829 4.25 -29.20 -22.35
CA ALA A 829 4.57 -28.49 -21.12
C ALA A 829 3.38 -27.64 -20.66
N ILE A 830 3.23 -27.51 -19.34
CA ILE A 830 2.20 -26.70 -18.70
C ILE A 830 2.92 -25.63 -17.88
N ARG A 831 2.75 -24.37 -18.26
CA ARG A 831 3.18 -23.22 -17.45
C ARG A 831 1.95 -22.64 -16.77
N LEU A 832 2.05 -22.40 -15.48
CA LEU A 832 0.98 -21.80 -14.67
C LEU A 832 1.44 -20.45 -14.16
N TYR A 833 0.51 -19.50 -14.14
CA TYR A 833 0.63 -18.22 -13.47
C TYR A 833 -0.58 -18.03 -12.56
N TRP A 834 -0.42 -17.32 -11.45
CA TRP A 834 -1.52 -17.08 -10.52
C TRP A 834 -1.26 -15.78 -9.76
N ASP A 835 -2.22 -15.39 -8.93
CA ASP A 835 -2.02 -14.36 -7.91
C ASP A 835 -2.08 -14.97 -6.51
N GLY A 836 -1.44 -14.32 -5.54
CA GLY A 836 -1.43 -14.76 -4.15
C GLY A 836 -0.52 -15.99 -3.90
N PRO A 837 -0.63 -16.63 -2.73
CA PRO A 837 -1.48 -16.24 -1.59
C PRO A 837 -1.07 -14.89 -0.99
N TYR A 838 -2.03 -14.16 -0.42
CA TYR A 838 -1.82 -12.80 0.08
C TYR A 838 -1.51 -12.74 1.57
N ASP A 839 -1.76 -13.82 2.31
CA ASP A 839 -1.45 -13.93 3.73
C ASP A 839 0.05 -13.70 4.00
N ILE A 840 0.35 -12.87 4.99
CA ILE A 840 1.72 -12.40 5.26
C ILE A 840 2.64 -13.58 5.66
N ASP A 841 2.10 -14.58 6.32
CA ASP A 841 2.78 -15.77 6.82
C ASP A 841 2.81 -16.95 5.83
N ALA A 842 2.12 -16.83 4.68
CA ALA A 842 2.23 -17.82 3.62
C ALA A 842 3.69 -17.92 3.11
N GLN A 843 4.17 -19.15 2.92
CA GLN A 843 5.57 -19.42 2.57
C GLN A 843 5.76 -19.93 1.16
N LYS A 844 4.86 -20.80 0.69
CA LYS A 844 5.00 -21.48 -0.59
C LYS A 844 3.67 -21.87 -1.18
N VAL A 845 3.69 -22.11 -2.49
CA VAL A 845 2.61 -22.73 -3.26
C VAL A 845 3.10 -24.09 -3.74
N GLU A 846 2.32 -25.12 -3.49
CA GLU A 846 2.59 -26.50 -3.92
C GLU A 846 1.64 -26.87 -5.06
N LEU A 847 2.22 -27.34 -6.16
CA LEU A 847 1.52 -27.76 -7.37
C LEU A 847 1.68 -29.27 -7.55
N THR A 848 0.58 -30.00 -7.46
CA THR A 848 0.53 -31.46 -7.58
C THR A 848 -0.24 -31.86 -8.84
N PRO A 849 0.40 -32.47 -9.85
CA PRO A 849 -0.34 -33.01 -10.98
C PRO A 849 -1.23 -34.18 -10.52
N VAL A 850 -2.47 -34.21 -11.00
CA VAL A 850 -3.46 -35.23 -10.67
C VAL A 850 -4.12 -35.80 -11.92
N SER A 851 -4.38 -37.10 -11.95
CA SER A 851 -5.19 -37.77 -12.97
C SER A 851 -6.31 -38.56 -12.30
N ASN A 852 -7.55 -38.35 -12.74
CA ASN A 852 -8.75 -38.91 -12.08
C ASN A 852 -8.81 -38.61 -10.57
N GLY A 853 -8.29 -37.45 -10.16
CA GLY A 853 -8.22 -37.02 -8.76
C GLY A 853 -7.15 -37.72 -7.91
N GLN A 854 -6.23 -38.49 -8.51
CA GLN A 854 -5.09 -39.11 -7.83
C GLN A 854 -3.78 -38.44 -8.24
N PRO A 855 -2.83 -38.18 -7.32
CA PRO A 855 -1.53 -37.61 -7.65
C PRO A 855 -0.76 -38.45 -8.68
N ILE A 856 -0.15 -37.77 -9.65
CA ILE A 856 0.76 -38.37 -10.64
C ILE A 856 2.04 -37.53 -10.75
N GLY A 857 3.20 -38.18 -10.64
CA GLY A 857 4.49 -37.47 -10.58
C GLY A 857 4.72 -36.74 -9.26
N ASP A 858 5.79 -35.95 -9.22
CA ASP A 858 6.21 -35.21 -8.03
C ASP A 858 5.51 -33.85 -7.94
N ALA A 859 5.23 -33.41 -6.71
CA ALA A 859 4.76 -32.06 -6.44
C ALA A 859 5.90 -31.04 -6.64
N VAL A 860 5.56 -29.87 -7.18
CA VAL A 860 6.47 -28.74 -7.33
C VAL A 860 6.11 -27.67 -6.31
N ALA A 861 7.03 -27.35 -5.41
CA ALA A 861 6.87 -26.24 -4.47
C ALA A 861 7.63 -25.00 -4.97
N VAL A 862 6.97 -23.85 -4.96
CA VAL A 862 7.58 -22.55 -5.26
C VAL A 862 7.33 -21.58 -4.10
N GLY A 863 8.32 -20.73 -3.79
CA GLY A 863 8.19 -19.76 -2.70
C GLY A 863 7.13 -18.68 -2.99
N ARG A 864 6.45 -18.18 -1.94
CA ARG A 864 5.51 -17.06 -2.05
C ARG A 864 6.23 -15.83 -2.62
N GLY A 865 5.69 -15.23 -3.68
CA GLY A 865 6.38 -14.20 -4.45
C GLY A 865 6.84 -14.68 -5.83
N ILE A 866 6.97 -16.00 -6.03
CA ILE A 866 7.16 -16.64 -7.34
C ILE A 866 5.80 -17.17 -7.80
N GLN A 867 5.08 -16.39 -8.60
CA GLN A 867 3.75 -16.79 -9.10
C GLN A 867 3.82 -17.40 -10.50
N THR A 868 4.76 -18.31 -10.68
CA THR A 868 4.91 -19.08 -11.91
C THR A 868 5.52 -20.45 -11.63
N ALA A 869 5.06 -21.47 -12.35
CA ALA A 869 5.67 -22.79 -12.34
C ALA A 869 5.55 -23.45 -13.71
N SER A 870 6.54 -24.28 -14.05
CA SER A 870 6.53 -25.07 -15.29
C SER A 870 6.55 -26.55 -14.95
N LEU A 871 5.60 -27.31 -15.47
CA LEU A 871 5.52 -28.76 -15.35
C LEU A 871 5.65 -29.39 -16.75
N SER A 872 6.48 -30.43 -16.86
CA SER A 872 6.74 -31.13 -18.13
C SER A 872 6.49 -32.63 -17.97
N GLY A 873 6.40 -33.37 -19.07
CA GLY A 873 6.17 -34.82 -19.04
C GLY A 873 4.74 -35.23 -18.66
N LEU A 874 3.76 -34.33 -18.76
CA LEU A 874 2.35 -34.56 -18.39
C LEU A 874 1.44 -34.78 -19.62
N ALA A 875 1.99 -35.10 -20.79
CA ALA A 875 1.18 -35.41 -21.97
C ALA A 875 0.41 -36.74 -21.77
N ASP A 876 -0.82 -36.81 -22.29
CA ASP A 876 -1.65 -38.03 -22.42
C ASP A 876 -2.28 -38.63 -21.15
N ALA A 877 -2.19 -37.98 -19.98
CA ALA A 877 -2.92 -38.41 -18.79
C ALA A 877 -4.44 -38.08 -18.92
N PRO A 878 -5.34 -39.05 -18.72
CA PRO A 878 -6.78 -38.80 -18.78
C PRO A 878 -7.25 -37.95 -17.58
N ASN A 879 -8.18 -37.02 -17.82
CA ASN A 879 -8.72 -36.12 -16.79
C ASN A 879 -7.61 -35.43 -15.96
N LEU A 880 -6.58 -34.94 -16.65
CA LEU A 880 -5.44 -34.27 -16.03
C LEU A 880 -5.89 -32.97 -15.37
N GLY A 881 -5.47 -32.75 -14.14
CA GLY A 881 -5.56 -31.47 -13.45
C GLY A 881 -4.28 -31.17 -12.68
N ILE A 882 -4.13 -29.93 -12.23
CA ILE A 882 -3.07 -29.52 -11.31
C ILE A 882 -3.76 -29.01 -10.05
N ALA A 883 -3.60 -29.74 -8.95
CA ALA A 883 -4.04 -29.31 -7.64
C ALA A 883 -3.01 -28.31 -7.09
N ILE A 884 -3.47 -27.15 -6.63
CA ILE A 884 -2.64 -26.05 -6.15
C ILE A 884 -3.06 -25.73 -4.73
N HIS A 885 -2.12 -25.77 -3.79
CA HIS A 885 -2.35 -25.41 -2.39
C HIS A 885 -1.32 -24.36 -1.95
N ALA A 886 -1.75 -23.40 -1.14
CA ALA A 886 -0.85 -22.53 -0.40
C ALA A 886 -0.50 -23.18 0.95
N ILE A 887 0.73 -22.97 1.41
CA ILE A 887 1.24 -23.51 2.66
C ILE A 887 1.92 -22.38 3.43
N ASP A 888 1.53 -22.19 4.68
CA ASP A 888 2.13 -21.21 5.58
C ASP A 888 3.37 -21.74 6.30
N ALA A 889 3.95 -20.90 7.14
CA ALA A 889 5.14 -21.25 7.90
C ALA A 889 4.90 -22.25 9.04
N SER A 890 3.64 -22.38 9.50
CA SER A 890 3.21 -23.38 10.48
C SER A 890 2.96 -24.74 9.82
N GLY A 891 2.93 -24.79 8.48
CA GLY A 891 2.62 -25.97 7.69
C GLY A 891 1.11 -26.20 7.51
N ASN A 892 0.26 -25.22 7.84
CA ASN A 892 -1.16 -25.33 7.50
C ASN A 892 -1.31 -25.20 5.97
N VAL A 893 -2.26 -25.96 5.43
CA VAL A 893 -2.47 -26.09 3.99
C VAL A 893 -3.84 -25.51 3.64
N SER A 894 -3.89 -24.64 2.63
CA SER A 894 -5.12 -24.02 2.14
C SER A 894 -6.11 -25.08 1.60
N ALA A 895 -7.35 -24.67 1.35
CA ALA A 895 -8.39 -25.59 0.85
C ALA A 895 -8.02 -26.19 -0.52
N GLY A 896 -7.31 -25.42 -1.33
CA GLY A 896 -6.75 -25.77 -2.62
C GLY A 896 -7.73 -25.60 -3.76
N ILE A 897 -7.17 -25.38 -4.95
CA ILE A 897 -7.91 -25.37 -6.21
C ILE A 897 -7.38 -26.42 -7.17
N VAL A 898 -8.19 -26.85 -8.14
CA VAL A 898 -7.76 -27.79 -9.18
C VAL A 898 -8.00 -27.18 -10.56
N VAL A 899 -6.91 -26.86 -11.27
CA VAL A 899 -6.97 -26.43 -12.67
C VAL A 899 -7.07 -27.65 -13.56
N LYS A 900 -8.23 -27.86 -14.19
CA LYS A 900 -8.48 -29.00 -15.07
C LYS A 900 -8.02 -28.69 -16.49
N MET A 901 -7.14 -29.52 -17.03
CA MET A 901 -6.59 -29.32 -18.38
C MET A 901 -7.65 -29.51 -19.48
N ASP A 902 -8.75 -30.20 -19.16
CA ASP A 902 -9.89 -30.42 -20.05
C ASP A 902 -10.81 -29.19 -20.18
N ASP A 903 -10.66 -28.20 -19.30
CA ASP A 903 -11.41 -26.94 -19.29
C ASP A 903 -10.66 -25.82 -20.06
N LEU A 904 -9.40 -26.06 -20.42
CA LEU A 904 -8.54 -25.11 -21.15
C LEU A 904 -8.83 -25.11 -22.67
N PRO A 905 -8.35 -24.08 -23.41
CA PRO A 905 -8.49 -24.01 -24.85
C PRO A 905 -7.93 -25.23 -25.57
N ALA A 906 -8.75 -25.78 -26.46
CA ALA A 906 -8.47 -26.95 -27.27
C ALA A 906 -8.68 -26.65 -28.77
N PHE A 907 -8.28 -27.60 -29.61
CA PHE A 907 -8.49 -27.47 -31.05
C PHE A 907 -8.76 -28.80 -31.74
N THR A 908 -9.31 -28.71 -32.94
CA THR A 908 -9.27 -29.78 -33.93
C THR A 908 -8.62 -29.28 -35.21
N LEU A 909 -7.76 -30.11 -35.80
CA LEU A 909 -7.17 -29.90 -37.11
C LEU A 909 -7.54 -31.10 -37.99
N ALA A 910 -8.36 -30.88 -39.01
CA ALA A 910 -8.90 -31.97 -39.81
C ALA A 910 -8.88 -31.68 -41.32
N ALA A 911 -8.52 -32.67 -42.12
CA ALA A 911 -8.63 -32.64 -43.59
C ALA A 911 -9.83 -33.51 -44.01
N ASP A 912 -10.82 -32.91 -44.67
CA ASP A 912 -12.08 -33.59 -45.10
C ASP A 912 -12.76 -34.41 -43.98
N GLY A 913 -12.72 -33.87 -42.75
CA GLY A 913 -13.35 -34.49 -41.57
C GLY A 913 -12.52 -35.55 -40.85
N LYS A 914 -11.30 -35.86 -41.31
CA LYS A 914 -10.35 -36.74 -40.61
C LYS A 914 -9.27 -35.91 -39.92
N ALA A 915 -8.91 -36.28 -38.69
CA ALA A 915 -7.86 -35.59 -37.94
C ALA A 915 -6.50 -35.66 -38.67
N VAL A 916 -5.76 -34.55 -38.65
CA VAL A 916 -4.37 -34.49 -39.12
C VAL A 916 -3.47 -34.84 -37.94
N GLU A 917 -2.83 -36.00 -38.03
CA GLU A 917 -1.88 -36.48 -37.01
C GLU A 917 -0.46 -35.99 -37.31
N GLU A 918 0.38 -35.94 -36.27
CA GLU A 918 1.80 -35.61 -36.37
C GLU A 918 2.52 -36.56 -37.35
N GLY A 919 3.21 -35.99 -38.34
CA GLY A 919 3.86 -36.72 -39.43
C GLY A 919 2.92 -37.28 -40.49
N GLY A 920 1.60 -37.08 -40.36
CA GLY A 920 0.58 -37.58 -41.29
C GLY A 920 0.68 -36.98 -42.70
N SER A 921 -0.09 -37.52 -43.64
CA SER A 921 -0.18 -36.99 -45.01
C SER A 921 -1.62 -36.66 -45.37
N LEU A 922 -1.84 -35.54 -46.06
CA LEU A 922 -3.13 -35.17 -46.63
C LEU A 922 -2.99 -34.80 -48.11
N GLU A 923 -3.99 -35.16 -48.89
CA GLU A 923 -4.04 -34.83 -50.32
C GLU A 923 -4.40 -33.36 -50.50
N ASP A 924 -3.72 -32.68 -51.41
CA ASP A 924 -3.77 -31.23 -51.56
C ASP A 924 -5.12 -30.69 -52.04
N PHE A 925 -5.98 -31.54 -52.60
CA PHE A 925 -7.38 -31.19 -52.90
C PHE A 925 -8.24 -30.98 -51.64
N MET A 926 -7.86 -31.60 -50.51
CA MET A 926 -8.64 -31.59 -49.28
C MET A 926 -8.64 -30.21 -48.64
N THR A 927 -9.74 -29.87 -47.97
CA THR A 927 -9.80 -28.64 -47.17
C THR A 927 -9.28 -28.92 -45.77
N LEU A 928 -8.23 -28.21 -45.37
CA LEU A 928 -7.73 -28.26 -44.00
C LEU A 928 -8.56 -27.31 -43.13
N ARG A 929 -9.28 -27.85 -42.15
CA ARG A 929 -10.09 -27.08 -41.21
C ARG A 929 -9.42 -27.03 -39.85
N PHE A 930 -9.19 -25.81 -39.36
CA PHE A 930 -8.79 -25.53 -37.98
C PHE A 930 -9.98 -24.99 -37.19
N THR A 931 -10.30 -25.64 -36.07
CA THR A 931 -11.40 -25.24 -35.18
C THR A 931 -10.85 -25.04 -33.78
N ALA A 932 -11.10 -23.89 -33.17
CA ALA A 932 -10.81 -23.63 -31.76
C ALA A 932 -12.03 -23.97 -30.90
N LEU A 933 -11.79 -24.54 -29.73
CA LEU A 933 -12.81 -25.03 -28.81
C LEU A 933 -12.41 -24.64 -27.39
N ASP A 934 -13.40 -24.36 -26.55
CA ASP A 934 -13.21 -24.17 -25.12
C ASP A 934 -14.49 -24.58 -24.39
N LYS A 935 -14.35 -25.19 -23.21
CA LYS A 935 -15.49 -25.66 -22.41
C LYS A 935 -15.91 -24.67 -21.33
N ALA A 936 -14.99 -23.87 -20.82
CA ALA A 936 -15.18 -23.06 -19.61
C ALA A 936 -15.25 -21.56 -19.92
N ALA A 937 -14.55 -21.08 -20.94
CA ALA A 937 -14.45 -19.67 -21.29
C ALA A 937 -14.72 -19.44 -22.79
N ALA A 938 -14.99 -18.19 -23.17
CA ALA A 938 -15.07 -17.82 -24.58
C ALA A 938 -13.66 -17.68 -25.17
N ILE A 939 -13.45 -18.12 -26.40
CA ILE A 939 -12.19 -17.89 -27.13
C ILE A 939 -12.02 -16.38 -27.39
N SER A 940 -10.92 -15.82 -26.90
CA SER A 940 -10.50 -14.44 -27.12
C SER A 940 -9.78 -14.30 -28.47
N SER A 941 -8.83 -15.19 -28.74
CA SER A 941 -8.12 -15.25 -30.02
C SER A 941 -7.76 -16.68 -30.41
N ALA A 942 -7.72 -16.96 -31.71
CA ALA A 942 -7.27 -18.25 -32.24
C ALA A 942 -6.68 -18.08 -33.63
N SER A 943 -5.53 -18.69 -33.87
CA SER A 943 -4.86 -18.66 -35.16
C SER A 943 -4.07 -19.93 -35.44
N ILE A 944 -3.86 -20.19 -36.73
CA ILE A 944 -2.97 -21.22 -37.25
C ILE A 944 -2.01 -20.59 -38.24
N THR A 945 -0.72 -20.90 -38.12
CA THR A 945 0.35 -20.40 -38.99
C THR A 945 0.92 -21.56 -39.80
N ILE A 946 0.93 -21.43 -41.13
CA ILE A 946 1.50 -22.43 -42.06
C ILE A 946 2.40 -21.67 -43.03
N ASP A 947 3.64 -22.13 -43.20
CA ASP A 947 4.65 -21.51 -44.08
C ASP A 947 4.86 -20.00 -43.84
N GLY A 948 4.77 -19.57 -42.57
CA GLY A 948 4.91 -18.17 -42.16
C GLY A 948 3.66 -17.30 -42.40
N ALA A 949 2.60 -17.83 -43.01
CA ALA A 949 1.32 -17.14 -43.17
C ALA A 949 0.39 -17.44 -41.98
N VAL A 950 -0.13 -16.39 -41.33
CA VAL A 950 -1.05 -16.48 -40.19
C VAL A 950 -2.51 -16.44 -40.67
N PHE A 951 -3.31 -17.40 -40.19
CA PHE A 951 -4.73 -17.51 -40.50
C PHE A 951 -5.55 -17.43 -39.19
N PRO A 952 -6.07 -16.24 -38.83
CA PRO A 952 -6.91 -16.10 -37.65
C PRO A 952 -8.31 -16.68 -37.87
N ILE A 953 -8.93 -17.20 -36.81
CA ILE A 953 -10.37 -17.51 -36.82
C ILE A 953 -11.14 -16.18 -36.79
N PRO A 954 -12.03 -15.90 -37.77
CA PRO A 954 -12.78 -14.66 -37.79
C PRO A 954 -13.72 -14.52 -36.57
N PRO A 955 -13.97 -13.29 -36.07
CA PRO A 955 -14.93 -13.06 -34.99
C PRO A 955 -16.30 -13.68 -35.30
N GLY A 956 -16.87 -14.37 -34.30
CA GLY A 956 -18.18 -15.03 -34.42
C GLY A 956 -18.19 -16.35 -35.20
N LYS A 957 -17.02 -16.88 -35.59
CA LYS A 957 -16.88 -18.24 -36.16
C LYS A 957 -16.04 -19.14 -35.25
N PRO A 958 -16.30 -20.46 -35.22
CA PRO A 958 -15.48 -21.40 -34.45
C PRO A 958 -14.28 -21.95 -35.24
N SER A 959 -14.20 -21.70 -36.56
CA SER A 959 -13.22 -22.35 -37.44
C SER A 959 -12.79 -21.50 -38.63
N VAL A 960 -11.65 -21.85 -39.21
CA VAL A 960 -11.14 -21.36 -40.49
C VAL A 960 -10.78 -22.54 -41.41
N ASP A 961 -11.17 -22.42 -42.67
CA ASP A 961 -10.89 -23.40 -43.73
C ASP A 961 -9.72 -22.90 -44.58
N LEU A 962 -8.70 -23.75 -44.75
CA LEU A 962 -7.46 -23.44 -45.45
C LEU A 962 -7.34 -24.28 -46.73
N ASP A 963 -7.08 -23.59 -47.83
CA ASP A 963 -6.84 -24.20 -49.15
C ASP A 963 -5.39 -24.69 -49.25
N MET A 964 -5.23 -26.00 -49.45
CA MET A 964 -3.92 -26.67 -49.55
C MET A 964 -3.49 -26.97 -50.99
N ALA A 965 -4.33 -26.67 -51.97
CA ALA A 965 -4.08 -27.00 -53.37
C ALA A 965 -2.76 -26.40 -53.88
N GLY A 966 -1.90 -27.25 -54.44
CA GLY A 966 -0.56 -26.88 -54.95
C GLY A 966 0.47 -26.53 -53.88
N LYS A 967 0.15 -26.65 -52.58
CA LYS A 967 1.07 -26.39 -51.46
C LYS A 967 1.77 -27.68 -51.02
N LEU A 968 2.40 -28.38 -51.94
CA LEU A 968 2.99 -29.70 -51.68
C LEU A 968 4.22 -29.64 -50.75
N GLY A 969 4.54 -30.81 -50.17
CA GLY A 969 5.73 -31.03 -49.35
C GLY A 969 5.45 -30.99 -47.84
N ALA A 970 6.53 -31.02 -47.07
CA ALA A 970 6.46 -30.93 -45.61
C ALA A 970 5.88 -29.58 -45.18
N LYS A 971 4.94 -29.62 -44.25
CA LYS A 971 4.27 -28.49 -43.63
C LYS A 971 4.36 -28.58 -42.12
N SER A 972 4.30 -27.41 -41.51
CA SER A 972 4.22 -27.24 -40.08
C SER A 972 3.09 -26.25 -39.80
N ALA A 973 2.09 -26.69 -39.04
CA ALA A 973 1.01 -25.85 -38.54
C ALA A 973 1.29 -25.46 -37.10
N SER A 974 1.60 -24.20 -36.85
CA SER A 974 1.73 -23.65 -35.50
C SER A 974 0.40 -23.01 -35.08
N ILE A 975 -0.21 -23.58 -34.05
CA ILE A 975 -1.52 -23.19 -33.51
C ILE A 975 -1.30 -22.37 -32.24
N ALA A 976 -2.02 -21.25 -32.14
CA ALA A 976 -2.06 -20.40 -30.95
C ALA A 976 -3.52 -20.05 -30.64
N ILE A 977 -3.96 -20.36 -29.42
CA ILE A 977 -5.33 -20.07 -28.94
C ILE A 977 -5.24 -19.43 -27.55
N GLU A 978 -6.09 -18.45 -27.30
CA GLU A 978 -6.26 -17.77 -26.02
C GLU A 978 -7.75 -17.64 -25.70
N ASP A 979 -8.16 -17.95 -24.48
CA ASP A 979 -9.52 -17.70 -23.99
C ASP A 979 -9.64 -16.36 -23.23
N ALA A 980 -10.86 -16.01 -22.84
CA ALA A 980 -11.17 -14.81 -22.06
C ALA A 980 -10.67 -14.86 -20.61
N ALA A 981 -10.25 -16.03 -20.12
CA ALA A 981 -9.61 -16.19 -18.81
C ALA A 981 -8.07 -16.04 -18.89
N GLY A 982 -7.52 -15.84 -20.09
CA GLY A 982 -6.09 -15.69 -20.34
C GLY A 982 -5.34 -17.02 -20.46
N ASN A 983 -6.03 -18.17 -20.50
CA ASN A 983 -5.39 -19.46 -20.74
C ASN A 983 -4.97 -19.56 -22.20
N LYS A 984 -3.81 -20.20 -22.44
CA LYS A 984 -3.21 -20.27 -23.78
C LYS A 984 -2.88 -21.70 -24.18
N ARG A 985 -3.03 -21.99 -25.46
CA ARG A 985 -2.64 -23.25 -26.09
C ARG A 985 -1.74 -22.99 -27.28
N TYR A 986 -0.51 -23.50 -27.20
CA TYR A 986 0.45 -23.54 -28.29
C TYR A 986 0.74 -24.99 -28.69
N GLN A 987 0.60 -25.28 -29.98
CA GLN A 987 0.91 -26.60 -30.52
C GLN A 987 1.43 -26.48 -31.94
N THR A 988 2.49 -27.21 -32.24
CA THR A 988 2.92 -27.44 -33.62
C THR A 988 2.47 -28.82 -34.07
N VAL A 989 1.93 -28.93 -35.28
CA VAL A 989 1.61 -30.19 -35.94
C VAL A 989 2.36 -30.25 -37.27
N ALA A 990 3.31 -31.17 -37.41
CA ALA A 990 3.97 -31.41 -38.69
C ALA A 990 3.14 -32.39 -39.53
N PHE A 991 3.02 -32.14 -40.83
CA PHE A 991 2.33 -33.03 -41.78
C PHE A 991 2.87 -32.85 -43.18
N ASN A 992 2.55 -33.75 -44.09
CA ASN A 992 2.91 -33.65 -45.50
C ASN A 992 1.68 -33.40 -46.35
N VAL A 993 1.77 -32.41 -47.25
CA VAL A 993 0.78 -32.22 -48.30
C VAL A 993 1.27 -32.96 -49.54
N VAL A 994 0.51 -33.96 -49.96
CA VAL A 994 0.82 -34.80 -51.11
C VAL A 994 -0.20 -34.58 -52.20
N THR A 995 0.13 -35.03 -53.40
CA THR A 995 -0.82 -35.07 -54.52
C THR A 995 -0.81 -36.46 -55.13
N SER A 996 -1.89 -36.79 -55.82
CA SER A 996 -2.09 -38.04 -56.54
C SER A 996 -2.93 -37.79 -57.78
N VAL A 997 -2.99 -38.79 -58.66
CA VAL A 997 -3.89 -38.70 -59.83
C VAL A 997 -5.34 -38.44 -59.40
N GLY A 998 -5.77 -39.04 -58.29
CA GLY A 998 -7.09 -38.79 -57.71
C GLY A 998 -7.24 -37.37 -57.16
N SER A 999 -6.22 -36.84 -56.47
CA SER A 999 -6.21 -35.44 -56.00
C SER A 999 -6.40 -34.46 -57.17
N MET A 1000 -5.62 -34.63 -58.23
CA MET A 1000 -5.69 -33.78 -59.42
C MET A 1000 -7.05 -33.86 -60.13
N GLN A 1001 -7.70 -35.03 -60.17
CA GLN A 1001 -9.07 -35.18 -60.69
C GLN A 1001 -10.06 -34.36 -59.84
N HIS A 1002 -9.97 -34.43 -58.51
CA HIS A 1002 -10.80 -33.63 -57.61
C HIS A 1002 -10.56 -32.12 -57.78
N LEU A 1003 -9.32 -31.69 -57.99
CA LEU A 1003 -8.97 -30.30 -58.28
C LEU A 1003 -9.53 -29.82 -59.62
N ILE A 1004 -9.46 -30.64 -60.68
CA ILE A 1004 -10.08 -30.32 -61.98
C ILE A 1004 -11.58 -30.12 -61.83
N ASP A 1005 -12.26 -31.00 -61.10
CA ASP A 1005 -13.69 -30.88 -60.82
C ASP A 1005 -14.02 -29.63 -60.00
N ARG A 1006 -13.17 -29.29 -59.02
CA ARG A 1006 -13.29 -28.05 -58.24
C ARG A 1006 -13.12 -26.81 -59.11
N PHE A 1007 -12.07 -26.76 -59.94
CA PHE A 1007 -11.79 -25.64 -60.84
C PHE A 1007 -12.82 -25.51 -61.96
N LYS A 1008 -13.42 -26.62 -62.41
CA LYS A 1008 -14.59 -26.62 -63.29
C LYS A 1008 -15.78 -25.95 -62.62
N ARG A 1009 -16.09 -26.31 -61.37
CA ARG A 1009 -17.22 -25.70 -60.62
C ARG A 1009 -17.00 -24.22 -60.34
N SER A 1010 -15.77 -23.79 -60.08
CA SER A 1010 -15.44 -22.36 -59.84
C SER A 1010 -15.27 -21.54 -61.12
N GLY A 1011 -15.25 -22.17 -62.30
CA GLY A 1011 -14.97 -21.51 -63.58
C GLY A 1011 -13.50 -21.08 -63.74
N GLU A 1012 -12.58 -21.64 -62.96
CA GLU A 1012 -11.14 -21.50 -63.17
C GLU A 1012 -10.62 -22.41 -64.30
N LEU A 1013 -11.37 -23.46 -64.64
CA LEU A 1013 -11.13 -24.34 -65.76
C LEU A 1013 -12.43 -24.53 -66.56
N SER A 1014 -12.37 -24.49 -67.89
CA SER A 1014 -13.56 -24.53 -68.75
C SER A 1014 -13.28 -25.15 -70.14
N GLY A 1015 -14.34 -25.34 -70.94
CA GLY A 1015 -14.21 -25.72 -72.35
C GLY A 1015 -13.66 -27.13 -72.61
N ALA A 1016 -13.08 -27.32 -73.80
CA ALA A 1016 -12.58 -28.61 -74.28
C ALA A 1016 -11.32 -29.11 -73.53
N LEU A 1017 -10.71 -28.28 -72.69
CA LEU A 1017 -9.53 -28.62 -71.92
C LEU A 1017 -9.83 -29.63 -70.78
N ILE A 1018 -11.00 -29.52 -70.13
CA ILE A 1018 -11.40 -30.42 -69.03
C ILE A 1018 -11.39 -31.91 -69.44
N PRO A 1019 -12.08 -32.35 -70.52
CA PRO A 1019 -12.07 -33.75 -70.90
C PRO A 1019 -10.71 -34.24 -71.41
N GLN A 1020 -9.84 -33.35 -71.93
CA GLN A 1020 -8.46 -33.71 -72.31
C GLN A 1020 -7.63 -34.03 -71.05
N LEU A 1021 -7.63 -33.11 -70.08
CA LEU A 1021 -6.88 -33.28 -68.82
C LEU A 1021 -7.35 -34.50 -68.01
N ASN A 1022 -8.67 -34.70 -67.88
CA ASN A 1022 -9.20 -35.91 -67.23
C ASN A 1022 -8.82 -37.18 -68.01
N GLY A 1023 -8.82 -37.13 -69.34
CA GLY A 1023 -8.41 -38.27 -70.18
C GLY A 1023 -6.93 -38.65 -70.01
N ASP A 1024 -6.05 -37.68 -69.77
CA ASP A 1024 -4.64 -37.93 -69.47
C ASP A 1024 -4.44 -38.49 -68.06
N LEU A 1025 -5.15 -37.96 -67.06
CA LEU A 1025 -5.15 -38.49 -65.69
C LEU A 1025 -5.68 -39.93 -65.64
N ASP A 1026 -6.77 -40.23 -66.34
CA ASP A 1026 -7.32 -41.59 -66.43
C ASP A 1026 -6.35 -42.58 -67.09
N GLN A 1027 -5.59 -42.12 -68.09
CA GLN A 1027 -4.53 -42.92 -68.72
C GLN A 1027 -3.38 -43.17 -67.73
N ALA A 1028 -2.94 -42.13 -67.01
CA ALA A 1028 -1.90 -42.24 -65.99
C ALA A 1028 -2.31 -43.25 -64.90
N ALA A 1029 -3.53 -43.12 -64.34
CA ALA A 1029 -4.07 -44.05 -63.36
C ALA A 1029 -4.09 -45.51 -63.87
N ARG A 1030 -4.65 -45.77 -65.05
CA ARG A 1030 -4.72 -47.12 -65.63
C ARG A 1030 -3.34 -47.72 -65.90
N HIS A 1031 -2.35 -46.89 -66.24
CA HIS A 1031 -0.98 -47.36 -66.45
C HIS A 1031 -0.30 -47.70 -65.11
N LEU A 1032 -0.50 -46.90 -64.07
CA LEU A 1032 0.01 -47.20 -62.72
C LEU A 1032 -0.58 -48.49 -62.16
N GLU A 1033 -1.90 -48.71 -62.28
CA GLU A 1033 -2.57 -49.95 -61.86
C GLU A 1033 -1.99 -51.20 -62.53
N ARG A 1034 -1.49 -51.06 -63.76
CA ARG A 1034 -0.88 -52.14 -64.55
C ARG A 1034 0.65 -52.25 -64.35
N GLY A 1035 1.23 -51.50 -63.40
CA GLY A 1035 2.67 -51.46 -63.13
C GLY A 1035 3.51 -50.80 -64.24
N LYS A 1036 2.88 -50.07 -65.16
CA LYS A 1036 3.48 -49.47 -66.36
C LYS A 1036 3.91 -48.02 -66.11
N LYS A 1037 4.93 -47.82 -65.27
CA LYS A 1037 5.38 -46.49 -64.81
C LYS A 1037 5.79 -45.54 -65.94
N ASP A 1038 6.55 -46.01 -66.94
CA ASP A 1038 6.98 -45.17 -68.06
C ASP A 1038 5.80 -44.63 -68.89
N GLN A 1039 4.76 -45.46 -69.07
CA GLN A 1039 3.55 -45.05 -69.77
C GLN A 1039 2.70 -44.09 -68.93
N ALA A 1040 2.68 -44.25 -67.61
CA ALA A 1040 2.02 -43.30 -66.70
C ALA A 1040 2.74 -41.94 -66.68
N LEU A 1041 4.08 -41.95 -66.65
CA LEU A 1041 4.91 -40.76 -66.78
C LEU A 1041 4.65 -40.03 -68.11
N LYS A 1042 4.55 -40.78 -69.21
CA LYS A 1042 4.22 -40.20 -70.52
C LYS A 1042 2.84 -39.54 -70.53
N ALA A 1043 1.83 -40.18 -69.96
CA ALA A 1043 0.49 -39.61 -69.85
C ALA A 1043 0.49 -38.31 -69.01
N MET A 1044 1.27 -38.24 -67.93
CA MET A 1044 1.39 -37.01 -67.13
C MET A 1044 2.17 -35.90 -67.84
N GLN A 1045 3.17 -36.24 -68.66
CA GLN A 1045 3.83 -35.25 -69.54
C GLN A 1045 2.86 -34.71 -70.60
N ASP A 1046 1.97 -35.56 -71.12
CA ASP A 1046 0.92 -35.15 -72.06
C ASP A 1046 -0.13 -34.27 -71.35
N PHE A 1047 -0.47 -34.56 -70.08
CA PHE A 1047 -1.28 -33.67 -69.23
C PHE A 1047 -0.68 -32.25 -69.13
N VAL A 1048 0.61 -32.14 -68.79
CA VAL A 1048 1.32 -30.85 -68.72
C VAL A 1048 1.32 -30.16 -70.08
N LYS A 1049 1.50 -30.91 -71.17
CA LYS A 1049 1.46 -30.37 -72.53
C LYS A 1049 0.07 -29.80 -72.88
N HIS A 1050 -1.01 -30.51 -72.54
CA HIS A 1050 -2.37 -30.05 -72.81
C HIS A 1050 -2.74 -28.85 -71.93
N LEU A 1051 -2.40 -28.88 -70.63
CA LEU A 1051 -2.64 -27.77 -69.69
C LEU A 1051 -1.96 -26.46 -70.15
N ASN A 1052 -0.81 -26.57 -70.79
CA ASN A 1052 -0.03 -25.43 -71.29
C ASN A 1052 -0.23 -25.11 -72.78
N ASN A 1053 -1.25 -25.70 -73.43
CA ASN A 1053 -1.55 -25.43 -74.83
C ASN A 1053 -1.94 -23.96 -75.05
N LYS A 1054 -1.17 -23.24 -75.88
CA LYS A 1054 -1.38 -21.82 -76.16
C LYS A 1054 -2.74 -21.52 -76.80
N ASP A 1055 -3.23 -22.43 -77.65
CA ASP A 1055 -4.52 -22.27 -78.35
C ASP A 1055 -5.72 -22.42 -77.40
N LEU A 1056 -5.52 -23.01 -76.23
CA LEU A 1056 -6.54 -23.21 -75.19
C LEU A 1056 -6.27 -22.35 -73.93
N SER A 1057 -5.36 -21.38 -74.01
CA SER A 1057 -4.96 -20.55 -72.87
C SER A 1057 -6.11 -19.78 -72.20
N GLY A 1058 -7.16 -19.42 -72.94
CA GLY A 1058 -8.38 -18.81 -72.39
C GLY A 1058 -9.30 -19.78 -71.61
N SER A 1059 -8.99 -21.08 -71.60
CA SER A 1059 -9.80 -22.13 -70.95
C SER A 1059 -9.33 -22.46 -69.53
N VAL A 1060 -8.21 -21.90 -69.06
CA VAL A 1060 -7.68 -22.09 -67.70
C VAL A 1060 -7.14 -20.77 -67.17
N LYS A 1061 -7.49 -20.43 -65.92
CA LYS A 1061 -6.95 -19.25 -65.24
C LYS A 1061 -5.60 -19.54 -64.59
N ASP A 1062 -4.81 -18.50 -64.36
CA ASP A 1062 -3.43 -18.63 -63.86
C ASP A 1062 -3.32 -19.42 -62.55
N LYS A 1063 -4.25 -19.22 -61.60
CA LYS A 1063 -4.25 -19.95 -60.32
C LYS A 1063 -4.37 -21.47 -60.53
N ALA A 1064 -5.45 -21.94 -61.16
CA ALA A 1064 -5.65 -23.36 -61.47
C ALA A 1064 -4.50 -23.93 -62.34
N LYS A 1065 -4.01 -23.15 -63.30
CA LYS A 1065 -2.89 -23.56 -64.16
C LYS A 1065 -1.61 -23.78 -63.37
N THR A 1066 -1.27 -22.88 -62.45
CA THR A 1066 -0.08 -23.03 -61.60
C THR A 1066 -0.19 -24.24 -60.70
N ILE A 1067 -1.32 -24.39 -59.99
CA ILE A 1067 -1.57 -25.53 -59.08
C ILE A 1067 -1.44 -26.86 -59.81
N LEU A 1068 -2.19 -27.05 -60.91
CA LEU A 1068 -2.18 -28.32 -61.64
C LEU A 1068 -0.81 -28.63 -62.28
N ASN A 1069 -0.02 -27.62 -62.65
CA ASN A 1069 1.36 -27.84 -63.11
C ASN A 1069 2.27 -28.27 -61.96
N THR A 1070 2.19 -27.61 -60.80
CA THR A 1070 2.94 -27.99 -59.60
C THR A 1070 2.69 -29.45 -59.22
N ASP A 1071 1.43 -29.88 -59.26
CA ASP A 1071 1.04 -31.25 -58.92
C ASP A 1071 1.54 -32.25 -59.97
N ALA A 1072 1.34 -31.95 -61.26
CA ALA A 1072 1.80 -32.80 -62.35
C ALA A 1072 3.33 -32.99 -62.31
N ASP A 1073 4.09 -31.90 -62.10
CA ASP A 1073 5.55 -31.94 -62.01
C ASP A 1073 6.02 -32.76 -60.81
N SER A 1074 5.33 -32.65 -59.67
CA SER A 1074 5.60 -33.46 -58.48
C SER A 1074 5.42 -34.96 -58.77
N LEU A 1075 4.32 -35.36 -59.40
CA LEU A 1075 4.07 -36.75 -59.79
C LEU A 1075 5.07 -37.25 -60.84
N ILE A 1076 5.37 -36.43 -61.85
CA ILE A 1076 6.38 -36.72 -62.87
C ILE A 1076 7.73 -37.00 -62.23
N ASN A 1077 8.15 -36.19 -61.25
CA ASN A 1077 9.41 -36.38 -60.56
C ASN A 1077 9.40 -37.59 -59.63
N ALA A 1078 8.27 -37.91 -59.01
CA ALA A 1078 8.12 -39.10 -58.16
C ALA A 1078 8.09 -40.43 -58.95
N TRP A 1079 7.74 -40.39 -60.25
CA TRP A 1079 7.65 -41.60 -61.09
C TRP A 1079 8.86 -41.85 -61.99
N LYS A 1080 9.77 -40.88 -62.10
CA LYS A 1080 11.12 -41.06 -62.65
C LYS A 1080 11.97 -41.90 -61.70
#